data_AF-A0A3M7HLP1-F1
#
_entry.id   AF-A0A3M7HLP1-F1
#
_cell.length_a   1.000
_cell.length_b   1.000
_cell.length_c   1.000
_cell.angle_alpha   90.00
_cell.angle_beta   90.00
_cell.angle_gamma   90.00
#
_symmetry.space_group_name_H-M   'P 1'
#
loop_
_entity.id
_entity.type
_entity.pdbx_description
1 polymer ?
#
loop_
_entity_poly.entity_id
_entity_poly.type
_entity_poly.pdbx_seq_one_letter_code
_entity_poly.pdbx_strand_id
1 'polypeptide(L)'
;MIWLLLKYATIAGTTGLALYLGLLGLLTRPFFQAHVVYLHAVQMTWGKDLNIPEIFGFLYNQVTPFHIKSSSCESLYAWHVLPPGLYRQHERELSAEPAGFVPNIEERLSFKLLREDPHALLVIHMHGAGGTVASGYRCPNYRALSAAESNRIHVITFDYRGFGRSTGSPSERGIIADAISVVDWAMQDVGITPSRILIFSQSLGTAVNMAIAEYYATQETPIVFAGHILVAPFVDVPTLVSTYSVAGTIPVLGPVAKLPTLFNYLRTFIKDDWATKDRIASYVRAVEKAKLRYHVTIMHAEDDYDIPWQHSQRLFGHAVAASGSPELGKDQIEERKTALRIDKGHAAQARETAPDALQDDSQISRPAVPQHERRLVRLAQFSFEDVVLKGLASDGGLFIPEEIASLPSDWHARWKDLPFEELAYEIYSLYISREEIPEQDLKDLIHKSYSTFRAKDITPSVTLDEQKNLHLLELFHGPTFAFKDVALQFLGNLFEYFLVRRNKGKEPQDPNREHLTVVGATSGDTGSAAIYGLRGKKDVSVFIMHPKGKVSPIQEAQMTTVLDANVHNLAVEGTFDDCQDIVKALFADPDMNSTHKLAAVNSINWARILAQITYYFYAYFSLVRKTGQPNPTFRFIVPTGNFGDIMAGYFATRMGLPADKLIIATNENDILHRFWKTGFYEKMPVHGKEAEGGLVEDGVKAAESGVKETLTPAMDILVSSNFERLLWFLAYRTSTVEETNRRRMEAGEKVKNWLDALKKDGGFGVNMEILAAAKENFDSERVSDKQTIQTIKDIYGASLPSSATATVQANGHIPATTGTQHNGHYILDPHSAIGITASLRSITACTDSAQKTGGDPAIHHISLATAHPAKFSHAVELALKDVEGFTFEKVLPEQFVGLEEMEKRCLDAPASWEKVKGIVRELVEKEVRAKMG
;
A
#
# COMPACT_ATOMS: atom_id res chain seq x y z
N MET A 1 -10.28 53.05 -25.93
CA MET A 1 -10.26 51.67 -25.39
C MET A 1 -10.34 51.65 -23.86
N ILE A 2 -9.43 52.32 -23.13
CA ILE A 2 -9.41 52.37 -21.65
C ILE A 2 -10.71 52.96 -21.05
N TRP A 3 -11.25 54.02 -21.63
CA TRP A 3 -12.49 54.65 -21.15
C TRP A 3 -13.74 53.76 -21.33
N LEU A 4 -13.74 52.94 -22.38
CA LEU A 4 -14.80 51.95 -22.63
C LEU A 4 -14.73 50.82 -21.59
N LEU A 5 -13.53 50.32 -21.31
CA LEU A 5 -13.28 49.33 -20.26
C LEU A 5 -13.70 49.82 -18.88
N LEU A 6 -13.38 51.07 -18.52
CA LEU A 6 -13.83 51.67 -17.26
C LEU A 6 -15.36 51.75 -17.18
N LYS A 7 -16.04 52.18 -18.25
CA LYS A 7 -17.51 52.29 -18.28
C LYS A 7 -18.18 50.93 -18.07
N TYR A 8 -17.71 49.88 -18.76
CA TYR A 8 -18.25 48.53 -18.57
C TYR A 8 -17.91 47.95 -17.19
N ALA A 9 -16.72 48.21 -16.65
CA ALA A 9 -16.36 47.80 -15.29
C ALA A 9 -17.24 48.47 -14.23
N THR A 10 -17.56 49.77 -14.37
CA THR A 10 -18.45 50.49 -13.45
C THR A 10 -19.88 49.96 -13.53
N ILE A 11 -20.43 49.73 -14.72
CA ILE A 11 -21.79 49.16 -14.90
C ILE A 11 -21.87 47.74 -14.33
N ALA A 12 -20.85 46.91 -14.57
CA ALA A 12 -20.78 45.57 -13.98
C ALA A 12 -20.71 45.62 -12.45
N GLY A 13 -19.91 46.54 -11.89
CA GLY A 13 -19.79 46.73 -10.44
C GLY A 13 -21.08 47.21 -9.79
N THR A 14 -21.78 48.19 -10.38
CA THR A 14 -23.05 48.69 -9.83
C THR A 14 -24.19 47.69 -9.94
N THR A 15 -24.26 46.95 -11.06
CA THR A 15 -25.25 45.88 -11.26
C THR A 15 -25.01 44.74 -10.26
N GLY A 16 -23.76 44.34 -10.06
CA GLY A 16 -23.39 43.32 -9.05
C GLY A 16 -23.78 43.74 -7.63
N LEU A 17 -23.54 45.00 -7.26
CA LEU A 17 -23.92 45.53 -5.94
C LEU A 17 -25.44 45.56 -5.75
N ALA A 18 -26.21 45.97 -6.76
CA ALA A 18 -27.67 46.00 -6.70
C ALA A 18 -28.28 44.60 -6.55
N LEU A 19 -27.77 43.62 -7.30
CA LEU A 19 -28.19 42.21 -7.20
C LEU A 19 -27.89 41.64 -5.81
N TYR A 20 -26.71 41.95 -5.26
CA TYR A 20 -26.31 41.52 -3.92
C TYR A 20 -27.20 42.12 -2.82
N LEU A 21 -27.51 43.42 -2.88
CA LEU A 21 -28.44 44.06 -1.94
C LEU A 21 -29.86 43.51 -2.07
N GLY A 22 -30.32 43.20 -3.29
CA GLY A 22 -31.59 42.52 -3.52
C GLY A 22 -31.67 41.14 -2.88
N LEU A 23 -30.60 40.34 -3.00
CA LEU A 23 -30.47 39.03 -2.34
C LEU A 23 -30.55 39.15 -0.81
N LEU A 24 -29.83 40.11 -0.21
CA LEU A 24 -29.89 40.36 1.24
C LEU A 24 -31.31 40.73 1.69
N GLY A 25 -32.03 41.53 0.88
CA GLY A 25 -33.43 41.85 1.12
C GLY A 25 -34.34 40.62 1.12
N LEU A 26 -34.15 39.70 0.17
CA LEU A 26 -34.90 38.43 0.11
C LEU A 26 -34.61 37.54 1.33
N LEU A 27 -33.36 37.49 1.79
CA LEU A 27 -32.96 36.72 2.97
C LEU A 27 -33.59 37.20 4.30
N THR A 28 -34.26 38.36 4.33
CA THR A 28 -35.08 38.78 5.50
C THR A 28 -36.42 38.06 5.59
N ARG A 29 -36.83 37.33 4.54
CA ARG A 29 -38.12 36.63 4.47
C ARG A 29 -37.95 35.13 4.81
N PRO A 30 -38.76 34.57 5.73
CA PRO A 30 -38.63 33.17 6.16
C PRO A 30 -38.66 32.13 5.04
N PHE A 31 -39.47 32.37 3.99
CA PHE A 31 -39.55 31.48 2.83
C PHE A 31 -38.20 31.30 2.13
N PHE A 32 -37.50 32.41 1.86
CA PHE A 32 -36.20 32.37 1.19
C PHE A 32 -35.10 31.85 2.13
N GLN A 33 -35.18 32.14 3.44
CA GLN A 33 -34.26 31.57 4.42
C GLN A 33 -34.34 30.05 4.45
N ALA A 34 -35.54 29.46 4.47
CA ALA A 34 -35.69 28.00 4.47
C ALA A 34 -35.08 27.36 3.20
N HIS A 35 -35.20 28.02 2.04
CA HIS A 35 -34.55 27.51 0.82
C HIS A 35 -33.03 27.55 0.88
N VAL A 36 -32.46 28.56 1.55
CA VAL A 36 -31.00 28.72 1.65
C VAL A 36 -30.39 27.86 2.76
N VAL A 37 -31.05 27.74 3.91
CA VAL A 37 -30.57 26.93 5.04
C VAL A 37 -30.67 25.43 4.72
N TYR A 38 -31.79 25.01 4.15
CA TYR A 38 -32.06 23.58 3.94
C TYR A 38 -31.65 23.07 2.57
N LEU A 39 -31.59 23.93 1.55
CA LEU A 39 -31.40 23.55 0.13
C LEU A 39 -32.33 22.40 -0.32
N HIS A 40 -33.48 22.23 0.34
CA HIS A 40 -34.37 21.07 0.23
C HIS A 40 -34.93 20.84 -1.19
N ALA A 41 -35.04 21.89 -2.00
CA ALA A 41 -35.46 21.80 -3.39
C ALA A 41 -34.39 21.21 -4.33
N VAL A 42 -33.13 21.09 -3.89
CA VAL A 42 -32.00 20.63 -4.71
C VAL A 42 -31.79 19.13 -4.50
N GLN A 43 -32.46 18.27 -5.29
CA GLN A 43 -32.47 16.82 -5.05
C GLN A 43 -31.19 16.08 -5.49
N MET A 44 -30.41 16.59 -6.43
CA MET A 44 -29.13 16.00 -6.91
C MET A 44 -29.17 14.52 -7.38
N THR A 45 -30.33 13.96 -7.71
CA THR A 45 -30.47 12.59 -8.28
C THR A 45 -30.86 12.57 -9.75
N TRP A 46 -31.08 13.73 -10.38
CA TRP A 46 -31.21 14.00 -11.83
C TRP A 46 -31.84 12.85 -12.65
N GLY A 47 -33.15 12.64 -12.49
CA GLY A 47 -33.93 11.67 -13.30
C GLY A 47 -33.87 10.22 -12.81
N LYS A 48 -33.19 9.93 -11.71
CA LYS A 48 -33.15 8.60 -11.08
C LYS A 48 -34.31 8.39 -10.11
N ASP A 49 -34.93 7.21 -10.14
CA ASP A 49 -36.01 6.84 -9.24
C ASP A 49 -35.47 6.32 -7.90
N LEU A 50 -35.79 7.02 -6.81
CA LEU A 50 -35.41 6.60 -5.45
C LEU A 50 -36.03 5.26 -5.03
N ASN A 51 -37.05 4.77 -5.72
CA ASN A 51 -37.65 3.46 -5.46
C ASN A 51 -36.85 2.32 -6.09
N ILE A 52 -35.76 2.58 -6.82
CA ILE A 52 -34.94 1.57 -7.47
C ILE A 52 -33.49 1.69 -6.96
N PRO A 53 -33.18 1.24 -5.73
CA PRO A 53 -31.85 1.40 -5.13
C PRO A 53 -30.69 0.82 -5.96
N GLU A 54 -30.97 -0.16 -6.83
CA GLU A 54 -30.00 -0.82 -7.69
C GLU A 54 -29.27 0.16 -8.62
N ILE A 55 -29.95 1.22 -9.08
CA ILE A 55 -29.32 2.26 -9.94
C ILE A 55 -28.33 3.15 -9.17
N PHE A 56 -28.29 3.02 -7.84
CA PHE A 56 -27.34 3.65 -6.94
C PHE A 56 -26.26 2.68 -6.43
N GLY A 57 -26.22 1.47 -7.00
CA GLY A 57 -25.18 0.46 -6.80
C GLY A 57 -25.43 -0.46 -5.60
N PHE A 58 -26.68 -0.67 -5.21
CA PHE A 58 -27.06 -1.69 -4.23
C PHE A 58 -27.43 -3.01 -4.94
N LEU A 59 -27.31 -4.13 -4.23
CA LEU A 59 -27.81 -5.41 -4.72
C LEU A 59 -29.34 -5.43 -4.71
N TYR A 60 -29.94 -6.31 -5.52
CA TYR A 60 -31.39 -6.41 -5.68
C TYR A 60 -32.07 -6.67 -4.33
N ASN A 61 -32.99 -5.81 -3.89
CA ASN A 61 -33.63 -5.86 -2.56
C ASN A 61 -32.68 -5.78 -1.35
N GLN A 62 -31.42 -5.39 -1.52
CA GLN A 62 -30.56 -5.06 -0.38
C GLN A 62 -31.07 -3.82 0.37
N VAL A 63 -31.70 -2.91 -0.38
CA VAL A 63 -32.30 -1.70 0.18
C VAL A 63 -33.80 -1.76 -0.03
N THR A 64 -34.55 -1.48 1.03
CA THR A 64 -36.01 -1.43 1.01
C THR A 64 -36.47 0.03 1.18
N PRO A 65 -37.02 0.66 0.13
CA PRO A 65 -37.65 1.98 0.24
C PRO A 65 -39.05 1.89 0.87
N PHE A 66 -39.37 2.78 1.81
CA PHE A 66 -40.63 2.77 2.54
C PHE A 66 -40.95 4.17 3.13
N HIS A 67 -42.09 4.29 3.81
CA HIS A 67 -42.46 5.52 4.53
C HIS A 67 -42.55 5.30 6.04
N ILE A 68 -42.03 6.25 6.82
CA ILE A 68 -42.26 6.39 8.25
C ILE A 68 -43.24 7.55 8.47
N LYS A 69 -44.24 7.37 9.34
CA LYS A 69 -45.16 8.44 9.70
C LYS A 69 -44.55 9.32 10.78
N SER A 70 -44.47 10.63 10.51
CA SER A 70 -44.06 11.62 11.49
C SER A 70 -45.18 11.90 12.49
N SER A 71 -44.82 12.27 13.72
CA SER A 71 -45.75 12.72 14.77
C SER A 71 -46.62 13.92 14.35
N SER A 72 -46.20 14.69 13.34
CA SER A 72 -47.00 15.76 12.75
C SER A 72 -47.77 15.35 11.48
N CYS A 73 -48.06 14.05 11.31
CA CYS A 73 -48.77 13.47 10.15
C CYS A 73 -48.06 13.62 8.78
N GLU A 74 -46.79 14.01 8.76
CA GLU A 74 -45.99 14.02 7.54
C GLU A 74 -45.52 12.60 7.19
N SER A 75 -45.35 12.32 5.90
CA SER A 75 -44.81 11.05 5.41
C SER A 75 -43.33 11.22 5.10
N LEU A 76 -42.46 10.50 5.84
CA LEU A 76 -41.02 10.56 5.70
C LEU A 76 -40.55 9.41 4.82
N TYR A 77 -39.95 9.71 3.68
CA TYR A 77 -39.40 8.72 2.78
C TYR A 77 -38.09 8.17 3.34
N ALA A 78 -37.99 6.85 3.47
CA ALA A 78 -36.88 6.17 4.14
C ALA A 78 -36.37 4.97 3.35
N TRP A 79 -35.10 4.63 3.58
CA TRP A 79 -34.44 3.44 3.07
C TRP A 79 -33.92 2.62 4.26
N HIS A 80 -34.23 1.32 4.25
CA HIS A 80 -33.57 0.33 5.10
C HIS A 80 -32.52 -0.42 4.28
N VAL A 81 -31.25 -0.34 4.67
CA VAL A 81 -30.11 -1.00 4.01
C VAL A 81 -29.68 -2.21 4.83
N LEU A 82 -29.78 -3.39 4.23
CA LEU A 82 -29.36 -4.65 4.82
C LEU A 82 -27.83 -4.83 4.74
N PRO A 83 -27.18 -5.33 5.80
CA PRO A 83 -25.75 -5.61 5.75
C PRO A 83 -25.42 -6.70 4.73
N PRO A 84 -24.29 -6.59 4.00
CA PRO A 84 -24.02 -7.39 2.81
C PRO A 84 -23.79 -8.89 3.07
N GLY A 85 -23.26 -9.25 4.23
CA GLY A 85 -23.11 -10.64 4.67
C GLY A 85 -24.46 -11.27 5.02
N LEU A 86 -25.34 -10.54 5.71
CA LEU A 86 -26.70 -11.00 5.99
C LEU A 86 -27.54 -11.09 4.71
N TYR A 87 -27.39 -10.13 3.80
CA TYR A 87 -27.96 -10.22 2.45
C TYR A 87 -27.55 -11.51 1.75
N ARG A 88 -26.24 -11.84 1.74
CA ARG A 88 -25.72 -13.04 1.10
C ARG A 88 -26.31 -14.33 1.68
N GLN A 89 -26.56 -14.37 2.99
CA GLN A 89 -27.18 -15.53 3.64
C GLN A 89 -28.63 -15.74 3.20
N HIS A 90 -29.35 -14.67 2.89
CA HIS A 90 -30.77 -14.68 2.51
C HIS A 90 -31.02 -14.30 1.04
N GLU A 91 -29.99 -14.36 0.18
CA GLU A 91 -30.02 -13.81 -1.18
C GLU A 91 -31.17 -14.40 -2.01
N ARG A 92 -31.43 -15.70 -1.88
CA ARG A 92 -32.51 -16.39 -2.61
C ARG A 92 -33.89 -15.89 -2.21
N GLU A 93 -34.13 -15.70 -0.91
CA GLU A 93 -35.41 -15.24 -0.38
C GLU A 93 -35.64 -13.77 -0.73
N LEU A 94 -34.60 -12.94 -0.56
CA LEU A 94 -34.63 -11.52 -0.91
C LEU A 94 -34.82 -11.32 -2.42
N SER A 95 -34.20 -12.14 -3.26
CA SER A 95 -34.38 -12.08 -4.72
C SER A 95 -35.77 -12.53 -5.19
N ALA A 96 -36.47 -13.34 -4.39
CA ALA A 96 -37.83 -13.77 -4.69
C ALA A 96 -38.88 -12.70 -4.34
N GLU A 97 -38.53 -11.74 -3.47
CA GLU A 97 -39.44 -10.65 -3.13
C GLU A 97 -39.58 -9.62 -4.27
N PRO A 98 -40.76 -8.98 -4.45
CA PRO A 98 -40.93 -7.90 -5.42
C PRO A 98 -40.03 -6.69 -5.08
N ALA A 99 -39.31 -6.14 -6.06
CA ALA A 99 -38.48 -4.97 -5.81
C ALA A 99 -39.24 -3.66 -5.66
N GLY A 100 -38.59 -2.71 -5.01
CA GLY A 100 -38.99 -1.31 -4.93
C GLY A 100 -39.78 -0.93 -3.68
N PHE A 101 -40.49 0.19 -3.76
CA PHE A 101 -41.15 0.83 -2.62
C PHE A 101 -42.22 -0.05 -1.99
N VAL A 102 -42.28 -0.03 -0.65
CA VAL A 102 -43.31 -0.70 0.13
C VAL A 102 -44.09 0.22 1.06
N PRO A 103 -45.44 0.12 1.07
CA PRO A 103 -46.27 0.83 2.04
C PRO A 103 -46.05 0.33 3.48
N ASN A 104 -45.75 -0.96 3.65
CA ASN A 104 -45.53 -1.61 4.94
C ASN A 104 -44.21 -2.38 4.92
N ILE A 105 -43.21 -1.87 5.63
CA ILE A 105 -41.89 -2.49 5.70
C ILE A 105 -41.89 -3.79 6.51
N GLU A 106 -42.86 -4.00 7.41
CA GLU A 106 -42.92 -5.20 8.26
C GLU A 106 -43.13 -6.50 7.47
N GLU A 107 -43.66 -6.39 6.25
CA GLU A 107 -43.87 -7.52 5.36
C GLU A 107 -42.55 -8.04 4.76
N ARG A 108 -41.49 -7.24 4.82
CA ARG A 108 -40.20 -7.51 4.17
C ARG A 108 -39.29 -8.35 5.05
N LEU A 109 -38.62 -9.32 4.42
CA LEU A 109 -37.62 -10.14 5.09
C LEU A 109 -36.51 -9.27 5.69
N SER A 110 -36.08 -8.21 5.00
CA SER A 110 -35.06 -7.29 5.53
C SER A 110 -35.44 -6.72 6.90
N PHE A 111 -36.71 -6.36 7.10
CA PHE A 111 -37.22 -5.86 8.37
C PHE A 111 -37.25 -6.92 9.47
N LYS A 112 -37.72 -8.13 9.14
CA LYS A 112 -37.75 -9.26 10.07
C LYS A 112 -36.36 -9.58 10.58
N LEU A 113 -35.38 -9.61 9.69
CA LEU A 113 -33.97 -9.83 10.04
C LEU A 113 -33.43 -8.77 11.03
N LEU A 114 -33.79 -7.50 10.86
CA LEU A 114 -33.45 -6.45 11.82
C LEU A 114 -34.13 -6.66 13.19
N ARG A 115 -35.44 -6.96 13.17
CA ARG A 115 -36.26 -7.06 14.38
C ARG A 115 -35.94 -8.30 15.22
N GLU A 116 -35.62 -9.41 14.57
CA GLU A 116 -35.42 -10.72 15.20
C GLU A 116 -33.99 -10.92 15.72
N ASP A 117 -33.01 -10.14 15.25
CA ASP A 117 -31.63 -10.24 15.72
C ASP A 117 -31.43 -9.46 17.04
N PRO A 118 -31.20 -10.16 18.18
CA PRO A 118 -30.93 -9.50 19.46
C PRO A 118 -29.59 -8.74 19.47
N HIS A 119 -28.68 -9.05 18.53
CA HIS A 119 -27.35 -8.46 18.42
C HIS A 119 -27.23 -7.43 17.28
N ALA A 120 -28.33 -7.14 16.55
CA ALA A 120 -28.31 -6.14 15.52
C ALA A 120 -27.99 -4.75 16.10
N LEU A 121 -27.13 -4.02 15.38
CA LEU A 121 -26.85 -2.61 15.62
C LEU A 121 -27.54 -1.81 14.52
N LEU A 122 -28.40 -0.87 14.92
CA LEU A 122 -29.10 0.00 13.99
C LEU A 122 -28.39 1.35 13.90
N VAL A 123 -27.89 1.69 12.73
CA VAL A 123 -27.36 3.02 12.42
C VAL A 123 -28.47 3.87 11.82
N ILE A 124 -28.88 4.93 12.51
CA ILE A 124 -29.79 5.94 11.96
C ILE A 124 -28.94 7.05 11.35
N HIS A 125 -29.00 7.17 10.02
CA HIS A 125 -28.25 8.15 9.24
C HIS A 125 -29.07 9.42 8.97
N MET A 126 -28.60 10.55 9.52
CA MET A 126 -29.15 11.90 9.35
C MET A 126 -28.32 12.70 8.35
N HIS A 127 -28.91 13.00 7.19
CA HIS A 127 -28.18 13.62 6.08
C HIS A 127 -28.05 15.16 6.20
N GLY A 128 -27.13 15.74 5.43
CA GLY A 128 -26.89 17.19 5.38
C GLY A 128 -27.93 17.99 4.59
N ALA A 129 -27.70 19.30 4.43
CA ALA A 129 -28.53 20.16 3.59
C ALA A 129 -28.45 19.73 2.11
N GLY A 130 -29.51 19.98 1.35
CA GLY A 130 -29.67 19.53 -0.03
C GLY A 130 -29.68 18.02 -0.20
N GLY A 131 -29.95 17.58 -1.42
CA GLY A 131 -30.01 16.17 -1.81
C GLY A 131 -31.24 15.42 -1.28
N THR A 132 -31.17 14.11 -1.40
CA THR A 132 -32.14 13.09 -0.96
C THR A 132 -31.38 11.91 -0.37
N VAL A 133 -32.05 10.90 0.18
CA VAL A 133 -31.42 9.67 0.67
C VAL A 133 -30.38 9.08 -0.30
N ALA A 134 -30.55 9.22 -1.62
CA ALA A 134 -29.64 8.62 -2.59
C ALA A 134 -28.59 9.57 -3.21
N SER A 135 -28.43 10.79 -2.71
CA SER A 135 -27.60 11.82 -3.37
C SER A 135 -26.11 11.73 -3.07
N GLY A 136 -25.28 11.97 -4.09
CA GLY A 136 -23.82 12.10 -3.96
C GLY A 136 -23.15 10.85 -3.36
N TYR A 137 -22.29 11.04 -2.36
CA TYR A 137 -21.55 9.97 -1.69
C TYR A 137 -22.35 9.22 -0.61
N ARG A 138 -23.64 9.55 -0.41
CA ARG A 138 -24.50 8.92 0.62
C ARG A 138 -24.62 7.40 0.43
N CYS A 139 -24.86 6.94 -0.80
CA CYS A 139 -24.98 5.50 -1.09
C CYS A 139 -23.68 4.72 -0.80
N PRO A 140 -22.49 5.18 -1.25
CA PRO A 140 -21.21 4.65 -0.78
C PRO A 140 -21.07 4.62 0.74
N ASN A 141 -21.49 5.67 1.45
CA ASN A 141 -21.43 5.71 2.92
C ASN A 141 -22.32 4.64 3.55
N TYR A 142 -23.54 4.42 3.07
CA TYR A 142 -24.42 3.37 3.62
C TYR A 142 -23.82 1.97 3.42
N ARG A 143 -23.20 1.72 2.26
CA ARG A 143 -22.47 0.47 2.01
C ARG A 143 -21.29 0.32 2.96
N ALA A 144 -20.50 1.37 3.16
CA ALA A 144 -19.37 1.34 4.09
C ALA A 144 -19.82 1.09 5.54
N LEU A 145 -20.88 1.76 5.98
CA LEU A 145 -21.45 1.62 7.33
C LEU A 145 -21.99 0.19 7.55
N SER A 146 -22.82 -0.30 6.64
CA SER A 146 -23.41 -1.64 6.73
C SER A 146 -22.38 -2.78 6.53
N ALA A 147 -21.27 -2.53 5.82
CA ALA A 147 -20.20 -3.50 5.66
C ALA A 147 -19.23 -3.57 6.85
N ALA A 148 -19.22 -2.58 7.75
CA ALA A 148 -18.29 -2.51 8.88
C ALA A 148 -18.41 -3.72 9.82
N GLU A 149 -19.61 -4.24 10.01
CA GLU A 149 -19.87 -5.60 10.46
C GLU A 149 -20.96 -6.16 9.55
N SER A 150 -20.56 -7.04 8.64
CA SER A 150 -21.35 -7.43 7.48
C SER A 150 -22.56 -8.31 7.81
N ASN A 151 -22.79 -8.69 9.06
CA ASN A 151 -23.94 -9.50 9.46
C ASN A 151 -24.89 -8.78 10.42
N ARG A 152 -24.48 -7.68 11.08
CA ARG A 152 -25.23 -7.08 12.19
C ARG A 152 -25.55 -5.59 12.05
N ILE A 153 -24.86 -4.85 11.17
CA ILE A 153 -25.06 -3.39 11.07
C ILE A 153 -26.09 -3.05 10.00
N HIS A 154 -27.29 -2.72 10.44
CA HIS A 154 -28.34 -2.19 9.58
C HIS A 154 -28.24 -0.68 9.50
N VAL A 155 -28.58 -0.09 8.35
CA VAL A 155 -28.62 1.37 8.19
C VAL A 155 -30.03 1.80 7.82
N ILE A 156 -30.59 2.73 8.57
CA ILE A 156 -31.82 3.46 8.22
C ILE A 156 -31.44 4.88 7.87
N THR A 157 -31.86 5.34 6.69
CA THR A 157 -31.74 6.75 6.29
C THR A 157 -33.09 7.25 5.80
N PHE A 158 -33.33 8.55 5.93
CA PHE A 158 -34.62 9.15 5.61
C PHE A 158 -34.46 10.59 5.14
N ASP A 159 -35.38 11.03 4.29
CA ASP A 159 -35.53 12.43 3.89
C ASP A 159 -36.37 13.16 4.95
N TYR A 160 -35.92 14.32 5.43
CA TYR A 160 -36.72 15.18 6.30
C TYR A 160 -37.94 15.74 5.56
N ARG A 161 -38.94 16.28 6.29
CA ARG A 161 -40.07 16.95 5.64
C ARG A 161 -39.62 18.00 4.61
N GLY A 162 -40.22 17.95 3.44
CA GLY A 162 -39.88 18.80 2.29
C GLY A 162 -38.59 18.43 1.54
N PHE A 163 -37.83 17.41 1.95
CA PHE A 163 -36.73 16.86 1.16
C PHE A 163 -37.20 15.67 0.32
N GLY A 164 -36.60 15.51 -0.86
CA GLY A 164 -36.80 14.34 -1.71
C GLY A 164 -38.27 13.99 -1.92
N ARG A 165 -38.69 12.84 -1.37
CA ARG A 165 -40.08 12.33 -1.45
C ARG A 165 -40.91 12.53 -0.18
N SER A 166 -40.33 13.15 0.84
CA SER A 166 -41.04 13.45 2.08
C SER A 166 -41.98 14.65 1.91
N THR A 167 -43.14 14.59 2.56
CA THR A 167 -44.14 15.66 2.49
C THR A 167 -43.78 16.86 3.37
N GLY A 168 -44.52 17.97 3.24
CA GLY A 168 -44.37 19.14 4.11
C GLY A 168 -43.25 20.12 3.70
N SER A 169 -42.90 21.03 4.61
CA SER A 169 -41.85 22.05 4.40
C SER A 169 -40.88 22.08 5.59
N PRO A 170 -39.58 22.28 5.35
CA PRO A 170 -38.57 22.20 6.40
C PRO A 170 -38.62 23.43 7.32
N SER A 171 -38.40 23.18 8.59
CA SER A 171 -38.11 24.17 9.64
C SER A 171 -37.35 23.45 10.76
N GLU A 172 -36.63 24.19 11.60
CA GLU A 172 -35.82 23.56 12.66
C GLU A 172 -36.67 22.65 13.55
N ARG A 173 -37.79 23.17 14.06
CA ARG A 173 -38.75 22.41 14.86
C ARG A 173 -39.33 21.20 14.11
N GLY A 174 -39.63 21.35 12.82
CA GLY A 174 -40.21 20.29 12.01
C GLY A 174 -39.22 19.14 11.78
N ILE A 175 -37.99 19.46 11.40
CA ILE A 175 -36.93 18.47 11.16
C ILE A 175 -36.57 17.72 12.45
N ILE A 176 -36.53 18.41 13.60
CA ILE A 176 -36.34 17.76 14.90
C ILE A 176 -37.47 16.77 15.18
N ALA A 177 -38.73 17.15 14.94
CA ALA A 177 -39.87 16.26 15.12
C ALA A 177 -39.83 15.03 14.19
N ASP A 178 -39.33 15.19 12.97
CA ASP A 178 -39.15 14.07 12.03
C ASP A 178 -38.11 13.08 12.54
N ALA A 179 -36.96 13.59 12.98
CA ALA A 179 -35.91 12.76 13.55
C ALA A 179 -36.36 12.03 14.82
N ILE A 180 -37.14 12.67 15.70
CA ILE A 180 -37.73 12.03 16.89
C ILE A 180 -38.64 10.89 16.43
N SER A 181 -39.47 11.12 15.42
CA SER A 181 -40.41 10.10 14.92
C SER A 181 -39.70 8.87 14.36
N VAL A 182 -38.54 9.04 13.71
CA VAL A 182 -37.72 7.92 13.20
C VAL A 182 -37.07 7.14 14.35
N VAL A 183 -36.58 7.84 15.38
CA VAL A 183 -35.98 7.19 16.56
C VAL A 183 -37.04 6.45 17.37
N ASP A 184 -38.22 7.05 17.56
CA ASP A 184 -39.36 6.41 18.21
C ASP A 184 -39.84 5.19 17.42
N TRP A 185 -39.95 5.28 16.10
CA TRP A 185 -40.23 4.13 15.23
C TRP A 185 -39.22 3.00 15.45
N ALA A 186 -37.92 3.31 15.50
CA ALA A 186 -36.88 2.32 15.75
C ALA A 186 -37.00 1.66 17.14
N MET A 187 -37.33 2.43 18.17
CA MET A 187 -37.45 1.90 19.54
C MET A 187 -38.76 1.18 19.81
N GLN A 188 -39.87 1.68 19.28
CA GLN A 188 -41.23 1.23 19.61
C GLN A 188 -41.75 0.22 18.59
N ASP A 189 -41.63 0.51 17.29
CA ASP A 189 -42.20 -0.33 16.23
C ASP A 189 -41.24 -1.46 15.84
N VAL A 190 -39.94 -1.16 15.72
CA VAL A 190 -38.92 -2.19 15.46
C VAL A 190 -38.49 -2.92 16.74
N GLY A 191 -38.49 -2.24 17.89
CA GLY A 191 -38.07 -2.82 19.17
C GLY A 191 -36.56 -2.82 19.42
N ILE A 192 -35.81 -1.93 18.76
CA ILE A 192 -34.37 -1.79 18.99
C ILE A 192 -34.14 -0.97 20.26
N THR A 193 -33.32 -1.48 21.18
CA THR A 193 -33.03 -0.78 22.44
C THR A 193 -32.11 0.41 22.18
N PRO A 194 -32.17 1.51 22.96
CA PRO A 194 -31.29 2.67 22.76
C PRO A 194 -29.80 2.32 22.71
N SER A 195 -29.36 1.35 23.52
CA SER A 195 -27.99 0.82 23.54
C SER A 195 -27.52 0.14 22.25
N ARG A 196 -28.44 -0.14 21.32
CA ARG A 196 -28.19 -0.74 20.00
C ARG A 196 -28.46 0.24 18.84
N ILE A 197 -28.71 1.51 19.16
CA ILE A 197 -28.93 2.57 18.17
C ILE A 197 -27.70 3.47 18.13
N LEU A 198 -27.09 3.63 16.96
CA LEU A 198 -26.01 4.58 16.70
C LEU A 198 -26.53 5.69 15.79
N ILE A 199 -26.39 6.95 16.19
CA ILE A 199 -26.82 8.08 15.35
C ILE A 199 -25.62 8.61 14.57
N PHE A 200 -25.61 8.38 13.25
CA PHE A 200 -24.58 8.87 12.35
C PHE A 200 -25.11 10.08 11.59
N SER A 201 -24.41 11.21 11.61
CA SER A 201 -24.93 12.42 10.98
C SER A 201 -23.87 13.29 10.32
N GLN A 202 -24.30 14.09 9.35
CA GLN A 202 -23.41 14.95 8.57
C GLN A 202 -23.99 16.35 8.32
N SER A 203 -23.16 17.40 8.39
CA SER A 203 -23.54 18.78 8.09
C SER A 203 -24.80 19.19 8.86
N LEU A 204 -25.90 19.61 8.22
CA LEU A 204 -27.20 19.88 8.88
C LEU A 204 -27.61 18.77 9.86
N GLY A 205 -27.41 17.50 9.48
CA GLY A 205 -27.75 16.35 10.31
C GLY A 205 -27.03 16.34 11.65
N THR A 206 -25.87 16.99 11.81
CA THR A 206 -25.19 17.07 13.12
C THR A 206 -25.96 17.92 14.12
N ALA A 207 -26.59 18.99 13.65
CA ALA A 207 -27.45 19.84 14.48
C ALA A 207 -28.74 19.09 14.88
N VAL A 208 -29.30 18.32 13.95
CA VAL A 208 -30.45 17.43 14.22
C VAL A 208 -30.08 16.36 15.25
N ASN A 209 -28.92 15.71 15.10
CA ASN A 209 -28.42 14.70 16.01
C ASN A 209 -28.27 15.25 17.44
N MET A 210 -27.68 16.45 17.60
CA MET A 210 -27.55 17.06 18.92
C MET A 210 -28.88 17.51 19.52
N ALA A 211 -29.86 17.91 18.70
CA ALA A 211 -31.22 18.19 19.18
C ALA A 211 -31.93 16.94 19.70
N ILE A 212 -31.73 15.80 19.02
CA ILE A 212 -32.26 14.49 19.44
C ILE A 212 -31.57 14.02 20.72
N ALA A 213 -30.24 14.10 20.77
CA ALA A 213 -29.46 13.72 21.93
C ALA A 213 -29.90 14.51 23.17
N GLU A 214 -30.01 15.84 23.05
CA GLU A 214 -30.53 16.71 24.10
C GLU A 214 -31.96 16.33 24.50
N TYR A 215 -32.87 16.18 23.53
CA TYR A 215 -34.27 15.86 23.79
C TYR A 215 -34.40 14.60 24.64
N TYR A 216 -33.74 13.51 24.26
CA TYR A 216 -33.83 12.23 24.97
C TYR A 216 -33.07 12.21 26.31
N ALA A 217 -31.94 12.91 26.41
CA ALA A 217 -31.18 12.99 27.66
C ALA A 217 -31.86 13.88 28.73
N THR A 218 -32.73 14.81 28.33
CA THR A 218 -33.41 15.74 29.23
C THR A 218 -34.81 15.29 29.66
N GLN A 219 -35.26 14.12 29.21
CA GLN A 219 -36.50 13.50 29.71
C GLN A 219 -36.40 13.12 31.19
N GLU A 220 -37.54 12.87 31.84
CA GLU A 220 -37.60 12.40 33.23
C GLU A 220 -36.77 11.13 33.45
N THR A 221 -36.81 10.22 32.47
CA THR A 221 -35.90 9.07 32.37
C THR A 221 -34.94 9.32 31.19
N PRO A 222 -33.69 9.73 31.45
CA PRO A 222 -32.74 10.03 30.39
C PRO A 222 -32.45 8.80 29.53
N ILE A 223 -32.56 8.96 28.21
CA ILE A 223 -32.19 7.94 27.24
C ILE A 223 -30.86 8.34 26.59
N VAL A 224 -29.91 7.40 26.57
CA VAL A 224 -28.62 7.55 25.91
C VAL A 224 -28.46 6.42 24.89
N PHE A 225 -28.02 6.78 23.69
CA PHE A 225 -27.82 5.85 22.59
C PHE A 225 -26.43 5.21 22.63
N ALA A 226 -26.19 4.20 21.78
CA ALA A 226 -24.88 3.55 21.66
C ALA A 226 -23.75 4.55 21.34
N GLY A 227 -24.08 5.62 20.62
CA GLY A 227 -23.19 6.75 20.38
C GLY A 227 -23.75 7.74 19.37
N HIS A 228 -23.07 8.89 19.27
CA HIS A 228 -23.37 9.95 18.32
C HIS A 228 -22.12 10.25 17.49
N ILE A 229 -22.21 10.13 16.16
CA ILE A 229 -21.12 10.46 15.23
C ILE A 229 -21.52 11.71 14.45
N LEU A 230 -20.75 12.79 14.61
CA LEU A 230 -20.97 14.10 14.00
C LEU A 230 -19.90 14.37 12.95
N VAL A 231 -20.26 14.30 11.67
CA VAL A 231 -19.36 14.58 10.53
C VAL A 231 -19.57 16.00 10.02
N ALA A 232 -18.51 16.79 9.96
CA ALA A 232 -18.52 18.20 9.57
C ALA A 232 -19.58 19.05 10.32
N PRO A 233 -19.60 19.06 11.67
CA PRO A 233 -20.58 19.83 12.41
C PRO A 233 -20.30 21.34 12.35
N PHE A 234 -21.35 22.12 12.50
CA PHE A 234 -21.29 23.56 12.72
C PHE A 234 -21.81 23.94 14.12
N VAL A 235 -21.49 25.15 14.54
CA VAL A 235 -21.77 25.65 15.91
C VAL A 235 -23.20 26.18 16.00
N ASP A 236 -23.58 27.01 15.04
CA ASP A 236 -24.93 27.55 14.80
C ASP A 236 -24.97 28.19 13.39
N VAL A 237 -26.16 28.35 12.80
CA VAL A 237 -26.35 28.95 11.47
C VAL A 237 -25.80 30.39 11.41
N PRO A 238 -26.06 31.28 12.38
CA PRO A 238 -25.50 32.64 12.37
C PRO A 238 -23.97 32.69 12.26
N THR A 239 -23.27 31.79 12.96
CA THR A 239 -21.81 31.67 12.87
C THR A 239 -21.40 31.06 11.55
N LEU A 240 -22.11 30.04 11.06
CA LEU A 240 -21.82 29.39 9.79
C LEU A 240 -21.93 30.38 8.62
N VAL A 241 -23.00 31.18 8.53
CA VAL A 241 -23.19 32.12 7.41
C VAL A 241 -22.15 33.25 7.37
N SER A 242 -21.41 33.48 8.46
CA SER A 242 -20.29 34.43 8.49
C SER A 242 -19.03 33.92 7.77
N THR A 243 -18.93 32.60 7.60
CA THR A 243 -17.80 31.89 7.00
C THR A 243 -18.19 31.05 5.77
N TYR A 244 -19.50 30.89 5.50
CA TYR A 244 -20.03 30.00 4.49
C TYR A 244 -19.82 30.50 3.05
N SER A 245 -19.43 29.58 2.19
CA SER A 245 -19.37 29.77 0.74
C SER A 245 -20.32 28.80 0.06
N VAL A 246 -21.21 29.29 -0.81
CA VAL A 246 -22.05 28.39 -1.62
C VAL A 246 -21.19 27.86 -2.76
N ALA A 247 -21.08 26.52 -2.85
CA ALA A 247 -20.31 25.82 -3.89
C ALA A 247 -18.85 26.30 -4.02
N GLY A 248 -18.21 26.64 -2.89
CA GLY A 248 -16.80 27.05 -2.83
C GLY A 248 -16.46 28.39 -3.48
N THR A 249 -17.43 29.14 -4.02
CA THR A 249 -17.16 30.25 -4.95
C THR A 249 -17.88 31.55 -4.63
N ILE A 250 -19.03 31.53 -3.94
CA ILE A 250 -19.81 32.74 -3.66
C ILE A 250 -20.02 32.92 -2.14
N PRO A 251 -19.30 33.86 -1.49
CA PRO A 251 -19.52 34.16 -0.08
C PRO A 251 -20.80 35.00 0.08
N VAL A 252 -21.88 34.37 0.54
CA VAL A 252 -23.23 34.98 0.56
C VAL A 252 -23.32 36.20 1.49
N LEU A 253 -22.65 36.18 2.64
CA LEU A 253 -22.60 37.31 3.58
C LEU A 253 -21.18 37.84 3.83
N GLY A 254 -20.16 37.28 3.18
CA GLY A 254 -18.74 37.63 3.41
C GLY A 254 -18.40 39.12 3.25
N PRO A 255 -18.92 39.83 2.23
CA PRO A 255 -18.75 41.29 2.11
C PRO A 255 -19.40 42.08 3.27
N VAL A 256 -20.49 41.58 3.84
CA VAL A 256 -21.27 42.25 4.91
C VAL A 256 -20.73 41.92 6.30
N ALA A 257 -20.09 40.77 6.48
CA ALA A 257 -19.40 40.40 7.72
C ALA A 257 -18.29 41.41 8.12
N LYS A 258 -17.78 42.19 7.16
CA LYS A 258 -16.81 43.29 7.40
C LYS A 258 -17.44 44.57 7.98
N LEU A 259 -18.78 44.63 8.09
CA LEU A 259 -19.54 45.74 8.66
C LEU A 259 -20.33 45.24 9.89
N PRO A 260 -19.73 45.26 11.10
CA PRO A 260 -20.31 44.63 12.29
C PRO A 260 -21.74 45.08 12.62
N THR A 261 -22.07 46.36 12.42
CA THR A 261 -23.41 46.92 12.70
C THR A 261 -24.47 46.35 11.75
N LEU A 262 -24.16 46.28 10.45
CA LEU A 262 -25.07 45.74 9.44
C LEU A 262 -25.23 44.23 9.59
N PHE A 263 -24.13 43.52 9.87
CA PHE A 263 -24.16 42.09 10.15
C PHE A 263 -25.01 41.75 11.37
N ASN A 264 -24.85 42.47 12.48
CA ASN A 264 -25.66 42.29 13.69
C ASN A 264 -27.14 42.59 13.45
N TYR A 265 -27.46 43.60 12.65
CA TYR A 265 -28.83 43.89 12.24
C TYR A 265 -29.44 42.75 11.41
N LEU A 266 -28.72 42.26 10.38
CA LEU A 266 -29.18 41.15 9.54
C LEU A 266 -29.35 39.84 10.33
N ARG A 267 -28.51 39.61 11.36
CA ARG A 267 -28.60 38.44 12.25
C ARG A 267 -29.97 38.33 12.94
N THR A 268 -30.61 39.45 13.26
CA THR A 268 -31.93 39.46 13.92
C THR A 268 -33.05 38.86 13.08
N PHE A 269 -32.84 38.72 11.77
CA PHE A 269 -33.83 38.13 10.86
C PHE A 269 -33.67 36.61 10.69
N ILE A 270 -32.58 35.99 11.17
CA ILE A 270 -32.36 34.54 11.05
C ILE A 270 -33.36 33.81 11.96
N LYS A 271 -34.27 33.03 11.36
CA LYS A 271 -35.35 32.35 12.08
C LYS A 271 -34.92 31.02 12.69
N ASP A 272 -34.22 30.20 11.91
CA ASP A 272 -33.78 28.86 12.32
C ASP A 272 -32.28 28.94 12.62
N ASP A 273 -31.92 28.88 13.90
CA ASP A 273 -30.57 29.18 14.38
C ASP A 273 -29.70 27.93 14.49
N TRP A 274 -30.30 26.75 14.65
CA TRP A 274 -29.62 25.48 14.89
C TRP A 274 -28.49 25.61 15.91
N ALA A 275 -28.82 26.08 17.12
CA ALA A 275 -27.89 26.33 18.24
C ALA A 275 -27.15 25.09 18.79
N THR A 276 -26.37 24.41 17.94
CA THR A 276 -25.76 23.10 18.19
C THR A 276 -24.80 23.13 19.38
N LYS A 277 -24.08 24.25 19.57
CA LYS A 277 -23.23 24.47 20.77
C LYS A 277 -23.99 24.42 22.09
N ASP A 278 -25.22 24.90 22.13
CA ASP A 278 -26.00 24.98 23.34
C ASP A 278 -26.61 23.60 23.62
N ARG A 279 -27.04 22.90 22.55
CA ARG A 279 -27.58 21.54 22.61
C ARG A 279 -26.56 20.51 23.08
N ILE A 280 -25.33 20.52 22.54
CA ILE A 280 -24.28 19.59 23.01
C ILE A 280 -23.91 19.83 24.47
N ALA A 281 -23.87 21.10 24.89
CA ALA A 281 -23.59 21.47 26.27
C ALA A 281 -24.74 21.05 27.21
N SER A 282 -25.99 21.20 26.76
CA SER A 282 -27.20 20.76 27.47
C SER A 282 -27.22 19.24 27.63
N TYR A 283 -26.93 18.51 26.54
CA TYR A 283 -26.80 17.05 26.53
C TYR A 283 -25.75 16.56 27.53
N VAL A 284 -24.52 17.07 27.47
CA VAL A 284 -23.43 16.69 28.39
C VAL A 284 -23.85 16.90 29.85
N ARG A 285 -24.40 18.08 30.18
CA ARG A 285 -24.89 18.37 31.54
C ARG A 285 -25.97 17.39 31.98
N ALA A 286 -26.92 17.06 31.10
CA ALA A 286 -28.03 16.18 31.44
C ALA A 286 -27.54 14.75 31.71
N VAL A 287 -26.68 14.22 30.84
CA VAL A 287 -26.14 12.86 30.96
C VAL A 287 -25.23 12.71 32.17
N GLU A 288 -24.32 13.66 32.41
CA GLU A 288 -23.43 13.61 33.57
C GLU A 288 -24.19 13.80 34.89
N LYS A 289 -25.20 14.68 34.92
CA LYS A 289 -26.12 14.80 36.06
C LYS A 289 -26.83 13.47 36.35
N ALA A 290 -27.19 12.73 35.31
CA ALA A 290 -27.79 11.40 35.40
C ALA A 290 -26.77 10.28 35.69
N LYS A 291 -25.46 10.57 35.70
CA LYS A 291 -24.37 9.60 35.86
C LYS A 291 -24.40 8.46 34.83
N LEU A 292 -24.82 8.78 33.61
CA LEU A 292 -24.85 7.84 32.50
C LEU A 292 -23.58 7.98 31.66
N ARG A 293 -23.14 6.87 31.05
CA ARG A 293 -22.02 6.88 30.10
C ARG A 293 -22.52 7.32 28.73
N TYR A 294 -21.70 8.09 28.02
CA TYR A 294 -22.02 8.56 26.68
C TYR A 294 -20.82 8.54 25.75
N HIS A 295 -21.09 8.49 24.44
CA HIS A 295 -20.08 8.53 23.41
C HIS A 295 -20.46 9.53 22.31
N VAL A 296 -19.65 10.56 22.14
CA VAL A 296 -19.79 11.55 21.06
C VAL A 296 -18.47 11.60 20.28
N THR A 297 -18.53 11.21 19.01
CA THR A 297 -17.41 11.28 18.08
C THR A 297 -17.62 12.46 17.14
N ILE A 298 -16.65 13.36 17.05
CA ILE A 298 -16.65 14.46 16.09
C ILE A 298 -15.60 14.18 15.02
N MET A 299 -16.02 14.17 13.75
CA MET A 299 -15.16 13.98 12.58
C MET A 299 -15.29 15.20 11.67
N HIS A 300 -14.18 15.74 11.18
CA HIS A 300 -14.19 16.88 10.26
C HIS A 300 -12.94 16.83 9.40
N ALA A 301 -13.10 16.93 8.07
CA ALA A 301 -11.99 17.09 7.17
C ALA A 301 -11.42 18.52 7.29
N GLU A 302 -10.10 18.67 7.42
CA GLU A 302 -9.49 20.00 7.56
C GLU A 302 -9.62 20.85 6.28
N ASP A 303 -9.84 20.21 5.14
CA ASP A 303 -10.03 20.80 3.81
C ASP A 303 -11.51 20.88 3.38
N ASP A 304 -12.46 20.71 4.30
CA ASP A 304 -13.89 20.91 4.03
C ASP A 304 -14.15 22.35 3.53
N TYR A 305 -14.57 22.45 2.27
CA TYR A 305 -14.79 23.72 1.58
C TYR A 305 -16.17 24.33 1.87
N ASP A 306 -17.09 23.56 2.46
CA ASP A 306 -18.45 23.96 2.79
C ASP A 306 -18.55 24.45 4.24
N ILE A 307 -18.04 23.66 5.20
CA ILE A 307 -18.07 23.98 6.64
C ILE A 307 -16.63 24.02 7.15
N PRO A 308 -16.14 25.16 7.69
CA PRO A 308 -14.78 25.21 8.23
C PRO A 308 -14.59 24.29 9.45
N TRP A 309 -13.52 23.50 9.46
CA TRP A 309 -13.24 22.51 10.50
C TRP A 309 -13.11 23.09 11.93
N GLN A 310 -12.82 24.39 12.07
CA GLN A 310 -12.76 25.07 13.36
C GLN A 310 -14.10 25.05 14.10
N HIS A 311 -15.21 24.83 13.41
CA HIS A 311 -16.50 24.61 14.05
C HIS A 311 -16.50 23.36 14.94
N SER A 312 -15.83 22.27 14.54
CA SER A 312 -15.69 21.08 15.38
C SER A 312 -14.90 21.35 16.66
N GLN A 313 -13.82 22.13 16.57
CA GLN A 313 -13.05 22.51 17.76
C GLN A 313 -13.87 23.35 18.74
N ARG A 314 -14.63 24.31 18.23
CA ARG A 314 -15.53 25.14 19.05
C ARG A 314 -16.61 24.29 19.71
N LEU A 315 -17.25 23.41 18.95
CA LEU A 315 -18.30 22.52 19.46
C LEU A 315 -17.78 21.59 20.54
N PHE A 316 -16.60 20.99 20.34
CA PHE A 316 -15.89 20.22 21.35
C PHE A 316 -15.62 21.03 22.61
N GLY A 317 -15.16 22.29 22.46
CA GLY A 317 -14.95 23.19 23.59
C GLY A 317 -16.21 23.45 24.41
N HIS A 318 -17.36 23.58 23.76
CA HIS A 318 -18.66 23.72 24.44
C HIS A 318 -19.06 22.44 25.20
N ALA A 319 -18.78 21.26 24.65
CA ALA A 319 -19.00 19.99 25.35
C ALA A 319 -18.14 19.88 26.61
N VAL A 320 -16.83 20.17 26.49
CA VAL A 320 -15.91 20.10 27.63
C VAL A 320 -16.24 21.13 28.70
N ALA A 321 -16.56 22.37 28.32
CA ALA A 321 -16.95 23.41 29.27
C ALA A 321 -18.26 23.09 30.03
N ALA A 322 -19.08 22.20 29.48
CA ALA A 322 -20.31 21.74 30.09
C ALA A 322 -20.13 20.51 30.99
N SER A 323 -18.97 19.84 30.91
CA SER A 323 -18.62 18.69 31.73
C SER A 323 -18.26 19.11 33.16
N GLY A 324 -18.60 18.28 34.14
CA GLY A 324 -18.40 18.50 35.57
C GLY A 324 -16.97 18.31 36.06
N SER A 325 -15.99 18.10 35.18
CA SER A 325 -14.55 18.03 35.49
C SER A 325 -13.92 19.44 35.57
N PRO A 326 -13.80 20.06 36.76
CA PRO A 326 -13.55 21.50 36.88
C PRO A 326 -12.06 21.90 36.81
N GLU A 327 -11.15 20.95 36.66
CA GLU A 327 -9.73 21.15 37.01
C GLU A 327 -8.74 21.14 35.83
N LEU A 328 -9.17 20.79 34.62
CA LEU A 328 -8.26 20.80 33.48
C LEU A 328 -8.25 22.18 32.80
N GLY A 329 -7.15 22.91 32.99
CA GLY A 329 -6.90 24.16 32.27
C GLY A 329 -6.92 23.96 30.75
N LYS A 330 -7.18 25.01 29.97
CA LYS A 330 -7.16 24.95 28.48
C LYS A 330 -5.90 24.27 27.95
N ASP A 331 -4.76 24.55 28.58
CA ASP A 331 -3.46 24.00 28.20
C ASP A 331 -3.38 22.49 28.48
N GLN A 332 -3.94 22.02 29.60
CA GLN A 332 -4.00 20.59 29.92
C GLN A 332 -4.98 19.82 29.03
N ILE A 333 -6.07 20.46 28.58
CA ILE A 333 -6.98 19.89 27.58
C ILE A 333 -6.26 19.76 26.23
N GLU A 334 -5.50 20.76 25.80
CA GLU A 334 -4.72 20.68 24.56
C GLU A 334 -3.55 19.70 24.66
N GLU A 335 -2.88 19.63 25.81
CA GLU A 335 -1.85 18.64 26.10
C GLU A 335 -2.43 17.23 26.05
N ARG A 336 -3.59 17.00 26.64
CA ARG A 336 -4.28 15.70 26.61
C ARG A 336 -4.85 15.36 25.24
N LYS A 337 -5.37 16.35 24.50
CA LYS A 337 -5.73 16.18 23.07
C LYS A 337 -4.53 15.80 22.22
N THR A 338 -3.35 16.34 22.53
CA THR A 338 -2.10 16.06 21.83
C THR A 338 -1.55 14.69 22.22
N ALA A 339 -1.61 14.33 23.50
CA ALA A 339 -1.18 13.02 24.01
C ALA A 339 -2.10 11.88 23.54
N LEU A 340 -3.40 12.15 23.42
CA LEU A 340 -4.40 11.22 22.86
C LEU A 340 -4.60 11.39 21.35
N ARG A 341 -3.83 12.26 20.70
CA ARG A 341 -3.84 12.40 19.25
C ARG A 341 -3.22 11.15 18.68
N ILE A 342 -4.08 10.26 18.19
CA ILE A 342 -3.64 9.13 17.39
C ILE A 342 -3.60 9.63 15.95
N ASP A 343 -2.39 9.89 15.46
CA ASP A 343 -2.19 10.13 14.04
C ASP A 343 -2.49 8.82 13.29
N LYS A 344 -3.56 8.84 12.48
CA LYS A 344 -4.01 7.69 11.68
C LYS A 344 -3.63 7.83 10.21
N GLY A 345 -2.74 8.77 9.87
CA GLY A 345 -2.32 9.05 8.51
C GLY A 345 -3.21 10.07 7.78
N HIS A 346 -3.41 9.88 6.47
CA HIS A 346 -3.30 10.99 5.52
C HIS A 346 -4.51 11.90 5.28
N ALA A 347 -5.63 11.67 5.96
CA ALA A 347 -6.85 12.48 5.75
C ALA A 347 -7.78 12.55 6.98
N ALA A 348 -7.33 12.11 8.16
CA ALA A 348 -8.13 12.18 9.38
C ALA A 348 -7.26 12.11 10.64
N GLN A 349 -7.34 13.14 11.48
CA GLN A 349 -6.96 13.03 12.89
C GLN A 349 -8.16 12.49 13.66
N ALA A 350 -8.04 11.34 14.32
CA ALA A 350 -9.07 10.87 15.25
C ALA A 350 -8.68 11.27 16.67
N ARG A 351 -9.46 12.14 17.30
CA ARG A 351 -9.32 12.51 18.71
C ARG A 351 -10.44 11.83 19.48
N GLU A 352 -10.10 10.82 20.28
CA GLU A 352 -11.05 10.19 21.20
C GLU A 352 -10.82 10.77 22.59
N THR A 353 -11.62 11.76 22.93
CA THR A 353 -11.68 12.32 24.28
C THR A 353 -13.08 12.09 24.79
N ALA A 354 -13.29 10.95 25.45
CA ALA A 354 -14.49 10.74 26.26
C ALA A 354 -14.34 11.61 27.53
N PRO A 355 -15.34 12.40 27.92
CA PRO A 355 -15.30 13.15 29.17
C PRO A 355 -15.12 12.22 30.39
N ASP A 356 -15.60 10.98 30.30
CA ASP A 356 -15.39 9.92 31.30
C ASP A 356 -13.90 9.52 31.47
N ALA A 357 -13.05 9.73 30.46
CA ALA A 357 -11.62 9.41 30.53
C ALA A 357 -10.82 10.43 31.38
N LEU A 358 -11.46 11.48 31.90
CA LEU A 358 -10.85 12.50 32.75
C LEU A 358 -10.92 12.17 34.26
N GLN A 359 -11.48 11.01 34.64
CA GLN A 359 -11.43 10.50 36.02
C GLN A 359 -10.19 9.60 36.23
N ASP A 360 -9.49 9.82 37.35
CA ASP A 360 -8.27 9.12 37.75
C ASP A 360 -8.49 7.60 37.85
N ASP A 361 -7.80 6.83 36.99
CA ASP A 361 -8.02 5.40 36.75
C ASP A 361 -7.21 4.52 37.74
N SER A 362 -7.04 4.98 38.99
CA SER A 362 -6.10 4.38 39.95
C SER A 362 -6.68 3.25 40.83
N GLN A 363 -7.97 2.91 40.73
CA GLN A 363 -8.54 1.76 41.45
C GLN A 363 -9.72 1.13 40.67
N ILE A 364 -9.48 0.02 39.95
CA ILE A 364 -10.35 -1.16 39.79
C ILE A 364 -9.65 -2.13 38.81
N SER A 365 -9.35 -3.32 39.28
CA SER A 365 -8.84 -4.44 38.48
C SER A 365 -9.86 -4.85 37.40
N ARG A 366 -9.46 -4.80 36.13
CA ARG A 366 -10.27 -5.33 35.02
C ARG A 366 -9.90 -6.80 34.74
N PRO A 367 -10.87 -7.71 34.58
CA PRO A 367 -10.64 -8.95 33.84
C PRO A 367 -10.53 -8.63 32.33
N ALA A 368 -9.75 -9.45 31.63
CA ALA A 368 -9.47 -9.31 30.20
C ALA A 368 -10.75 -9.46 29.35
N VAL A 369 -10.96 -8.52 28.43
CA VAL A 369 -11.97 -8.60 27.36
C VAL A 369 -11.27 -9.09 26.08
N PRO A 370 -11.79 -10.11 25.36
CA PRO A 370 -11.13 -10.69 24.19
C PRO A 370 -10.94 -9.73 23.02
N GLN A 371 -9.83 -9.94 22.30
CA GLN A 371 -9.20 -9.04 21.31
C GLN A 371 -9.92 -8.93 19.95
N HIS A 372 -11.20 -9.30 19.81
CA HIS A 372 -11.83 -9.49 18.49
C HIS A 372 -12.78 -8.39 17.98
N GLU A 373 -12.98 -7.28 18.69
CA GLU A 373 -13.95 -6.25 18.26
C GLU A 373 -13.37 -4.83 18.27
N ARG A 374 -12.61 -4.45 17.24
CA ARG A 374 -12.31 -3.04 16.86
C ARG A 374 -11.92 -2.90 15.38
N ARG A 375 -12.88 -2.67 14.47
CA ARG A 375 -12.57 -2.19 13.10
C ARG A 375 -13.61 -1.17 12.60
N LEU A 376 -13.30 0.12 12.77
CA LEU A 376 -13.82 1.23 11.96
C LEU A 376 -12.76 1.58 10.90
N VAL A 377 -13.20 1.95 9.70
CA VAL A 377 -12.43 2.12 8.45
C VAL A 377 -11.06 2.80 8.70
N ARG A 378 -10.00 2.01 8.59
CA ARG A 378 -8.59 2.43 8.56
C ARG A 378 -8.20 2.70 7.09
N LEU A 379 -7.36 3.70 6.81
CA LEU A 379 -6.34 3.50 5.77
C LEU A 379 -5.62 2.23 6.18
N ALA A 380 -5.72 1.14 5.42
CA ALA A 380 -5.21 -0.15 5.87
C ALA A 380 -3.71 -0.04 6.16
N GLN A 381 -3.32 0.18 7.42
CA GLN A 381 -1.97 -0.03 7.90
C GLN A 381 -1.78 -1.54 7.89
N PHE A 382 -1.09 -2.02 6.84
CA PHE A 382 -0.68 -3.41 6.72
C PHE A 382 0.50 -3.63 7.66
N SER A 383 0.42 -4.67 8.49
CA SER A 383 1.56 -5.10 9.29
C SER A 383 2.63 -5.72 8.37
N PHE A 384 3.84 -5.97 8.89
CA PHE A 384 4.88 -6.66 8.11
C PHE A 384 4.39 -8.03 7.63
N GLU A 385 3.73 -8.80 8.49
CA GLU A 385 3.10 -10.07 8.15
C GLU A 385 2.07 -9.94 7.02
N ASP A 386 1.19 -8.94 7.09
CA ASP A 386 0.19 -8.70 6.03
C ASP A 386 0.87 -8.40 4.69
N VAL A 387 1.90 -7.55 4.69
CA VAL A 387 2.67 -7.21 3.49
C VAL A 387 3.37 -8.43 2.92
N VAL A 388 3.99 -9.26 3.77
CA VAL A 388 4.68 -10.48 3.35
C VAL A 388 3.71 -11.45 2.68
N LEU A 389 2.59 -11.78 3.33
CA LEU A 389 1.63 -12.76 2.80
C LEU A 389 0.87 -12.25 1.58
N LYS A 390 0.63 -10.95 1.48
CA LYS A 390 -0.12 -10.36 0.37
C LYS A 390 0.74 -10.12 -0.87
N GLY A 391 1.99 -9.70 -0.70
CA GLY A 391 2.96 -9.47 -1.77
C GLY A 391 2.71 -8.21 -2.62
N LEU A 392 1.52 -8.07 -3.22
CA LEU A 392 1.10 -6.94 -4.07
C LEU A 392 -0.06 -6.18 -3.43
N ALA A 393 -0.09 -4.85 -3.53
CA ALA A 393 -1.21 -4.07 -3.01
C ALA A 393 -2.48 -4.28 -3.86
N SER A 394 -3.65 -4.01 -3.26
CA SER A 394 -4.95 -4.27 -3.92
C SER A 394 -5.23 -3.36 -5.12
N ASP A 395 -4.55 -2.23 -5.21
CA ASP A 395 -4.60 -1.29 -6.33
C ASP A 395 -3.53 -1.59 -7.41
N GLY A 396 -2.75 -2.65 -7.24
CA GLY A 396 -1.66 -3.03 -8.12
C GLY A 396 -0.32 -2.36 -7.81
N GLY A 397 -0.24 -1.52 -6.77
CA GLY A 397 1.00 -0.87 -6.35
C GLY A 397 1.92 -1.77 -5.50
N LEU A 398 3.14 -1.29 -5.26
CA LEU A 398 4.13 -2.00 -4.43
C LEU A 398 4.21 -1.44 -3.01
N PHE A 399 4.21 -2.33 -2.01
CA PHE A 399 4.41 -1.93 -0.61
C PHE A 399 5.81 -1.32 -0.38
N ILE A 400 5.86 -0.24 0.37
CA ILE A 400 7.08 0.41 0.89
C ILE A 400 6.86 0.68 2.39
N PRO A 401 7.93 0.80 3.20
CA PRO A 401 7.76 1.18 4.59
C PRO A 401 7.23 2.61 4.69
N GLU A 402 6.45 2.90 5.73
CA GLU A 402 5.90 4.23 5.95
C GLU A 402 7.01 5.29 6.09
N GLU A 403 8.11 4.90 6.72
CA GLU A 403 9.35 5.68 6.81
C GLU A 403 10.57 4.77 6.60
N ILE A 404 11.63 5.31 6.01
CA ILE A 404 12.92 4.61 5.96
C ILE A 404 13.53 4.74 7.36
N ALA A 405 13.85 3.60 7.99
CA ALA A 405 14.34 3.59 9.35
C ALA A 405 15.70 4.33 9.47
N SER A 406 15.82 5.17 10.50
CA SER A 406 17.10 5.79 10.86
C SER A 406 18.00 4.78 11.56
N LEU A 407 19.30 4.82 11.25
CA LEU A 407 20.28 3.99 11.96
C LEU A 407 20.48 4.48 13.41
N PRO A 408 20.70 3.56 14.37
CA PRO A 408 21.11 3.91 15.73
C PRO A 408 22.38 4.78 15.74
N SER A 409 22.53 5.73 16.66
CA SER A 409 23.66 6.67 16.65
C SER A 409 25.05 6.02 16.75
N ASP A 410 25.12 4.80 17.29
CA ASP A 410 26.33 4.00 17.47
C ASP A 410 26.47 2.83 16.47
N TRP A 411 25.63 2.79 15.43
CA TRP A 411 25.54 1.68 14.47
C TRP A 411 26.91 1.30 13.88
N HIS A 412 27.72 2.29 13.51
CA HIS A 412 29.00 2.04 12.85
C HIS A 412 29.95 1.26 13.76
N ALA A 413 30.07 1.68 15.02
CA ALA A 413 30.94 1.02 15.99
C ALA A 413 30.41 -0.36 16.40
N ARG A 414 29.09 -0.51 16.58
CA ARG A 414 28.48 -1.78 16.99
C ARG A 414 28.44 -2.82 15.87
N TRP A 415 28.14 -2.40 14.64
CA TRP A 415 27.87 -3.33 13.54
C TRP A 415 29.10 -3.75 12.76
N LYS A 416 30.22 -3.00 12.88
CA LYS A 416 31.44 -3.21 12.11
C LYS A 416 31.98 -4.64 12.14
N ASP A 417 31.90 -5.29 13.29
CA ASP A 417 32.47 -6.62 13.51
C ASP A 417 31.40 -7.72 13.65
N LEU A 418 30.13 -7.39 13.34
CA LEU A 418 29.05 -8.37 13.41
C LEU A 418 29.15 -9.40 12.26
N PRO A 419 28.90 -10.69 12.57
CA PRO A 419 28.61 -11.69 11.55
C PRO A 419 27.37 -11.31 10.71
N PHE A 420 27.26 -11.88 9.52
CA PHE A 420 26.17 -11.58 8.58
C PHE A 420 24.78 -11.75 9.21
N GLU A 421 24.55 -12.84 9.95
CA GLU A 421 23.26 -13.15 10.58
C GLU A 421 22.89 -12.13 11.68
N GLU A 422 23.85 -11.71 12.50
CA GLU A 422 23.62 -10.69 13.53
C GLU A 422 23.38 -9.30 12.92
N LEU A 423 24.10 -8.97 11.84
CA LEU A 423 23.84 -7.76 11.07
C LEU A 423 22.46 -7.79 10.41
N ALA A 424 22.03 -8.94 9.89
CA ALA A 424 20.68 -9.13 9.38
C ALA A 424 19.64 -8.90 10.47
N TYR A 425 19.86 -9.42 11.67
CA TYR A 425 18.95 -9.23 12.81
C TYR A 425 18.81 -7.75 13.19
N GLU A 426 19.93 -7.01 13.28
CA GLU A 426 19.91 -5.58 13.58
C GLU A 426 19.12 -4.79 12.52
N ILE A 427 19.32 -5.09 11.24
CA ILE A 427 18.62 -4.40 10.14
C ILE A 427 17.14 -4.78 10.10
N TYR A 428 16.80 -6.07 10.24
CA TYR A 428 15.41 -6.54 10.14
C TYR A 428 14.58 -6.04 11.31
N SER A 429 15.17 -5.94 12.51
CA SER A 429 14.51 -5.41 13.71
C SER A 429 14.10 -3.94 13.58
N LEU A 430 14.65 -3.18 12.62
CA LEU A 430 14.20 -1.81 12.32
C LEU A 430 12.89 -1.76 11.53
N TYR A 431 12.51 -2.86 10.86
CA TYR A 431 11.33 -2.94 9.99
C TYR A 431 10.30 -3.97 10.46
N ILE A 432 10.67 -4.85 11.40
CA ILE A 432 9.81 -5.92 11.93
C ILE A 432 9.58 -5.67 13.42
N SER A 433 8.32 -5.45 13.80
CA SER A 433 7.96 -5.30 15.21
C SER A 433 8.17 -6.59 16.00
N ARG A 434 8.65 -6.47 17.24
CA ARG A 434 8.78 -7.60 18.20
C ARG A 434 7.45 -8.25 18.54
N GLU A 435 6.34 -7.54 18.35
CA GLU A 435 4.98 -8.07 18.50
C GLU A 435 4.61 -8.99 17.33
N GLU A 436 5.13 -8.71 16.13
CA GLU A 436 4.90 -9.53 14.94
C GLU A 436 5.84 -10.73 14.87
N ILE A 437 7.12 -10.55 15.19
CA ILE A 437 8.09 -11.65 15.30
C ILE A 437 8.96 -11.41 16.53
N PRO A 438 8.85 -12.25 17.59
CA PRO A 438 9.72 -12.16 18.76
C PRO A 438 11.20 -12.25 18.39
N GLU A 439 12.06 -11.66 19.23
CA GLU A 439 13.52 -11.59 18.98
C GLU A 439 14.14 -12.96 18.68
N GLN A 440 13.83 -13.98 19.50
CA GLN A 440 14.40 -15.32 19.33
C GLN A 440 13.91 -15.96 18.02
N ASP A 441 12.61 -15.86 17.73
CA ASP A 441 12.02 -16.39 16.50
C ASP A 441 12.66 -15.74 15.26
N LEU A 442 12.91 -14.42 15.29
CA LEU A 442 13.57 -13.72 14.18
C LEU A 442 15.00 -14.21 13.97
N LYS A 443 15.78 -14.37 15.06
CA LYS A 443 17.14 -14.94 14.99
C LYS A 443 17.13 -16.36 14.43
N ASP A 444 16.20 -17.19 14.87
CA ASP A 444 16.06 -18.57 14.40
C ASP A 444 15.70 -18.61 12.90
N LEU A 445 14.82 -17.72 12.44
CA LEU A 445 14.46 -17.58 11.03
C LEU A 445 15.65 -17.15 10.17
N ILE A 446 16.43 -16.17 10.64
CA ILE A 446 17.64 -15.70 9.97
C ILE A 446 18.65 -16.84 9.87
N HIS A 447 18.94 -17.50 10.99
CA HIS A 447 19.88 -18.61 11.05
C HIS A 447 19.46 -19.78 10.12
N LYS A 448 18.19 -20.17 10.16
CA LYS A 448 17.63 -21.20 9.26
C LYS A 448 17.73 -20.80 7.78
N SER A 449 17.67 -19.51 7.47
CA SER A 449 17.77 -19.02 6.09
C SER A 449 19.20 -19.07 5.57
N TYR A 450 20.16 -18.58 6.37
CA TYR A 450 21.53 -18.38 5.94
C TYR A 450 22.45 -19.59 6.21
N SER A 451 22.06 -20.52 7.08
CA SER A 451 22.74 -21.82 7.24
C SER A 451 22.76 -22.70 5.98
N THR A 452 21.93 -22.36 4.97
CA THR A 452 21.93 -23.03 3.66
C THR A 452 23.03 -22.54 2.71
N PHE A 453 23.76 -21.50 3.11
CA PHE A 453 24.86 -20.94 2.33
C PHE A 453 26.16 -21.69 2.63
N ARG A 454 26.93 -21.95 1.58
CA ARG A 454 28.20 -22.68 1.68
C ARG A 454 29.34 -21.81 2.22
N ALA A 455 29.25 -20.49 2.01
CA ALA A 455 30.22 -19.55 2.55
C ALA A 455 29.88 -19.20 3.99
N LYS A 456 30.86 -19.32 4.89
CA LYS A 456 30.70 -18.93 6.31
C LYS A 456 30.26 -17.48 6.47
N ASP A 457 30.80 -16.60 5.63
CA ASP A 457 30.51 -15.16 5.62
C ASP A 457 29.23 -14.83 4.82
N ILE A 458 28.55 -15.83 4.26
CA ILE A 458 27.35 -15.75 3.41
C ILE A 458 27.60 -15.04 2.08
N THR A 459 28.08 -13.79 2.12
CA THR A 459 28.38 -12.93 0.97
C THR A 459 29.82 -12.40 1.03
N PRO A 460 30.85 -13.22 0.77
CA PRO A 460 32.24 -12.79 0.81
C PRO A 460 32.59 -11.81 -0.33
N SER A 461 33.66 -11.03 -0.14
CA SER A 461 34.15 -10.06 -1.13
C SER A 461 35.56 -10.41 -1.59
N VAL A 462 35.79 -10.41 -2.90
CA VAL A 462 37.08 -10.67 -3.55
C VAL A 462 37.59 -9.36 -4.16
N THR A 463 38.89 -9.06 -4.01
CA THR A 463 39.49 -7.95 -4.78
C THR A 463 40.04 -8.50 -6.08
N LEU A 464 39.51 -8.00 -7.20
CA LEU A 464 39.97 -8.36 -8.54
C LEU A 464 41.20 -7.55 -8.95
N ASP A 465 41.26 -6.28 -8.54
CA ASP A 465 42.37 -5.38 -8.87
C ASP A 465 42.58 -4.37 -7.74
N GLU A 466 43.72 -4.47 -7.04
CA GLU A 466 44.07 -3.56 -5.93
C GLU A 466 44.41 -2.15 -6.42
N GLN A 467 45.04 -2.02 -7.59
CA GLN A 467 45.44 -0.72 -8.12
C GLN A 467 44.22 0.11 -8.54
N LYS A 468 43.17 -0.57 -8.99
CA LYS A 468 41.90 0.05 -9.37
C LYS A 468 40.86 0.09 -8.25
N ASN A 469 41.19 -0.40 -7.04
CA ASN A 469 40.24 -0.58 -5.94
C ASN A 469 38.94 -1.30 -6.37
N LEU A 470 39.09 -2.34 -7.20
CA LEU A 470 37.98 -3.09 -7.77
C LEU A 470 37.70 -4.35 -6.95
N HIS A 471 36.51 -4.40 -6.39
CA HIS A 471 36.02 -5.47 -5.53
C HIS A 471 34.80 -6.14 -6.15
N LEU A 472 34.65 -7.44 -5.92
CA LEU A 472 33.54 -8.26 -6.36
C LEU A 472 32.88 -8.89 -5.14
N LEU A 473 31.60 -8.57 -4.89
CA LEU A 473 30.80 -9.14 -3.82
C LEU A 473 30.09 -10.41 -4.32
N GLU A 474 30.51 -11.58 -3.85
CA GLU A 474 29.96 -12.87 -4.28
C GLU A 474 28.62 -13.15 -3.57
N LEU A 475 27.52 -13.17 -4.32
CA LEU A 475 26.17 -13.41 -3.79
C LEU A 475 25.62 -14.81 -4.12
N PHE A 476 26.43 -15.68 -4.71
CA PHE A 476 26.02 -16.97 -5.27
C PHE A 476 26.38 -18.18 -4.39
N HIS A 477 26.65 -18.00 -3.10
CA HIS A 477 27.00 -19.11 -2.20
C HIS A 477 25.78 -19.81 -1.59
N GLY A 478 24.57 -19.36 -1.90
CA GLY A 478 23.31 -19.98 -1.52
C GLY A 478 22.96 -21.23 -2.34
N PRO A 479 21.92 -21.99 -1.96
CA PRO A 479 21.63 -23.31 -2.51
C PRO A 479 21.52 -23.39 -4.04
N THR A 480 21.14 -22.31 -4.71
CA THR A 480 20.90 -22.31 -6.16
C THR A 480 21.95 -21.57 -6.97
N PHE A 481 23.02 -21.12 -6.32
CA PHE A 481 24.16 -20.45 -6.94
C PHE A 481 23.81 -19.09 -7.57
N ALA A 482 22.87 -18.37 -6.97
CA ALA A 482 22.48 -17.02 -7.39
C ALA A 482 22.05 -16.13 -6.22
N PHE A 483 22.18 -14.81 -6.39
CA PHE A 483 21.90 -13.82 -5.34
C PHE A 483 20.47 -13.87 -4.78
N LYS A 484 19.52 -14.38 -5.58
CA LYS A 484 18.12 -14.49 -5.20
C LYS A 484 17.92 -15.39 -3.97
N ASP A 485 18.87 -16.29 -3.71
CA ASP A 485 18.88 -17.15 -2.53
C ASP A 485 18.82 -16.34 -1.22
N VAL A 486 19.52 -15.19 -1.15
CA VAL A 486 19.57 -14.36 0.07
C VAL A 486 18.16 -13.96 0.49
N ALA A 487 17.35 -13.53 -0.48
CA ALA A 487 15.99 -13.09 -0.24
C ALA A 487 15.00 -14.26 -0.10
N LEU A 488 15.10 -15.28 -0.95
CA LEU A 488 14.09 -16.33 -1.06
C LEU A 488 14.17 -17.38 0.04
N GLN A 489 15.37 -17.64 0.59
CA GLN A 489 15.50 -18.48 1.78
C GLN A 489 14.77 -17.84 2.98
N PHE A 490 14.96 -16.54 3.19
CA PHE A 490 14.28 -15.80 4.26
C PHE A 490 12.77 -15.70 4.02
N LEU A 491 12.34 -15.34 2.82
CA LEU A 491 10.91 -15.24 2.48
C LEU A 491 10.17 -16.57 2.67
N GLY A 492 10.75 -17.69 2.24
CA GLY A 492 10.12 -19.00 2.40
C GLY A 492 9.99 -19.42 3.86
N ASN A 493 10.97 -19.09 4.71
CA ASN A 493 10.88 -19.28 6.15
C ASN A 493 9.81 -18.38 6.80
N LEU A 494 9.67 -17.13 6.35
CA LEU A 494 8.61 -16.23 6.82
C LEU A 494 7.20 -16.74 6.47
N PHE A 495 7.00 -17.23 5.25
CA PHE A 495 5.71 -17.81 4.85
C PHE A 495 5.33 -18.99 5.75
N GLU A 496 6.25 -19.93 5.94
CA GLU A 496 6.02 -21.07 6.85
C GLU A 496 5.72 -20.59 8.27
N TYR A 497 6.50 -19.65 8.81
CA TYR A 497 6.32 -19.14 10.16
C TYR A 497 4.92 -18.54 10.38
N PHE A 498 4.50 -17.63 9.50
CA PHE A 498 3.20 -16.98 9.61
C PHE A 498 2.04 -17.96 9.39
N LEU A 499 2.13 -18.85 8.40
CA LEU A 499 1.09 -19.84 8.14
C LEU A 499 0.95 -20.84 9.28
N VAL A 500 2.06 -21.37 9.80
CA VAL A 500 2.05 -22.28 10.96
C VAL A 500 1.43 -21.59 12.17
N ARG A 501 1.75 -20.30 12.41
CA ARG A 501 1.15 -19.52 13.49
C ARG A 501 -0.36 -19.34 13.29
N ARG A 502 -0.81 -18.93 12.09
CA ARG A 502 -2.24 -18.75 11.75
C ARG A 502 -3.04 -20.04 11.75
N ASN A 503 -2.37 -21.18 11.55
CA ASN A 503 -2.98 -22.51 11.52
C ASN A 503 -2.87 -23.27 12.85
N LYS A 504 -2.30 -22.66 13.90
CA LYS A 504 -2.18 -23.28 15.20
C LYS A 504 -3.57 -23.60 15.77
N GLY A 505 -3.80 -24.86 16.13
CA GLY A 505 -5.08 -25.34 16.66
C GLY A 505 -6.16 -25.59 15.60
N LYS A 506 -5.84 -25.46 14.31
CA LYS A 506 -6.75 -25.80 13.20
C LYS A 506 -6.42 -27.18 12.66
N GLU A 507 -7.39 -28.08 12.68
CA GLU A 507 -7.25 -29.42 12.11
C GLU A 507 -7.10 -29.36 10.57
N PRO A 508 -6.53 -30.39 9.91
CA PRO A 508 -6.35 -30.40 8.46
C PRO A 508 -7.65 -30.19 7.65
N GLN A 509 -8.82 -30.53 8.21
CA GLN A 509 -10.12 -30.35 7.57
C GLN A 509 -10.81 -29.01 7.91
N ASP A 510 -10.19 -28.16 8.74
CA ASP A 510 -10.79 -26.86 9.10
C ASP A 510 -10.88 -25.96 7.85
N PRO A 511 -12.09 -25.49 7.47
CA PRO A 511 -12.26 -24.61 6.31
C PRO A 511 -11.55 -23.26 6.45
N ASN A 512 -11.13 -22.89 7.67
CA ASN A 512 -10.37 -21.67 7.96
C ASN A 512 -8.86 -21.91 8.03
N ARG A 513 -8.37 -23.13 7.78
CA ARG A 513 -6.94 -23.40 7.64
C ARG A 513 -6.44 -22.70 6.39
N GLU A 514 -5.36 -21.95 6.53
CA GLU A 514 -4.75 -21.21 5.42
C GLU A 514 -3.70 -22.06 4.73
N HIS A 515 -3.74 -22.11 3.41
CA HIS A 515 -2.71 -22.75 2.59
C HIS A 515 -2.34 -21.78 1.47
N LEU A 516 -1.04 -21.58 1.25
CA LEU A 516 -0.52 -20.65 0.25
C LEU A 516 -0.12 -21.41 -1.00
N THR A 517 -0.74 -21.09 -2.13
CA THR A 517 -0.38 -21.69 -3.42
C THR A 517 0.47 -20.71 -4.20
N VAL A 518 1.77 -20.97 -4.23
CA VAL A 518 2.74 -20.12 -4.88
C VAL A 518 2.86 -20.50 -6.35
N VAL A 519 2.63 -19.56 -7.26
CA VAL A 519 2.69 -19.80 -8.70
C VAL A 519 3.67 -18.81 -9.35
N GLY A 520 4.54 -19.29 -10.22
CA GLY A 520 5.52 -18.46 -10.92
C GLY A 520 5.92 -19.00 -12.28
N ALA A 521 6.48 -18.12 -13.10
CA ALA A 521 7.11 -18.45 -14.38
C ALA A 521 8.60 -18.14 -14.32
N THR A 522 9.43 -18.93 -15.02
CA THR A 522 10.87 -18.68 -15.08
C THR A 522 11.49 -19.01 -16.43
N SER A 523 12.56 -18.29 -16.77
CA SER A 523 13.55 -18.67 -17.79
C SER A 523 14.70 -19.53 -17.23
N GLY A 524 14.68 -19.83 -15.93
CA GLY A 524 15.62 -20.74 -15.24
C GLY A 524 15.91 -20.32 -13.80
N ASP A 525 16.75 -19.29 -13.63
CA ASP A 525 17.36 -18.92 -12.36
C ASP A 525 16.36 -18.55 -11.23
N THR A 526 15.33 -17.77 -11.56
CA THR A 526 14.33 -17.35 -10.55
C THR A 526 13.53 -18.54 -10.02
N GLY A 527 13.23 -19.53 -10.86
CA GLY A 527 12.47 -20.71 -10.48
C GLY A 527 13.24 -21.60 -9.52
N SER A 528 14.54 -21.82 -9.76
CA SER A 528 15.37 -22.60 -8.83
C SER A 528 15.37 -21.95 -7.44
N ALA A 529 15.65 -20.65 -7.34
CA ALA A 529 15.72 -19.98 -6.03
C ALA A 529 14.36 -19.98 -5.30
N ALA A 530 13.25 -19.90 -6.03
CA ALA A 530 11.90 -20.01 -5.48
C ALA A 530 11.65 -21.41 -4.90
N ILE A 531 11.96 -22.45 -5.68
CA ILE A 531 11.79 -23.84 -5.28
C ILE A 531 12.62 -24.13 -4.03
N TYR A 532 13.91 -23.77 -4.00
CA TYR A 532 14.73 -24.04 -2.83
C TYR A 532 14.34 -23.20 -1.60
N GLY A 533 13.73 -22.03 -1.79
CA GLY A 533 13.17 -21.25 -0.68
C GLY A 533 11.90 -21.88 -0.10
N LEU A 534 11.10 -22.57 -0.92
CA LEU A 534 9.76 -23.05 -0.57
C LEU A 534 9.65 -24.57 -0.43
N ARG A 535 10.67 -25.33 -0.82
CA ARG A 535 10.69 -26.79 -0.69
C ARG A 535 10.50 -27.21 0.77
N GLY A 536 9.59 -28.15 0.98
CA GLY A 536 9.29 -28.71 2.30
C GLY A 536 8.59 -27.77 3.27
N LYS A 537 8.24 -26.53 2.89
CA LYS A 537 7.55 -25.58 3.76
C LYS A 537 6.12 -26.02 4.05
N LYS A 538 5.73 -25.98 5.32
CA LYS A 538 4.36 -26.33 5.74
C LYS A 538 3.35 -25.33 5.20
N ASP A 539 2.17 -25.87 4.83
CA ASP A 539 1.03 -25.11 4.29
C ASP A 539 1.35 -24.24 3.07
N VAL A 540 2.41 -24.58 2.32
CA VAL A 540 2.79 -23.92 1.07
C VAL A 540 2.94 -24.97 -0.02
N SER A 541 2.36 -24.74 -1.19
CA SER A 541 2.67 -25.47 -2.44
C SER A 541 3.30 -24.51 -3.44
N VAL A 542 4.26 -24.96 -4.23
CA VAL A 542 4.94 -24.13 -5.24
C VAL A 542 4.83 -24.76 -6.63
N PHE A 543 4.36 -23.96 -7.59
CA PHE A 543 4.20 -24.32 -8.99
C PHE A 543 5.07 -23.39 -9.84
N ILE A 544 6.13 -23.93 -10.42
CA ILE A 544 7.03 -23.20 -11.32
C ILE A 544 6.83 -23.67 -12.75
N MET A 545 6.36 -22.76 -13.58
CA MET A 545 6.26 -22.92 -15.03
C MET A 545 7.57 -22.48 -15.70
N HIS A 546 8.02 -23.28 -16.64
CA HIS A 546 9.14 -22.94 -17.52
C HIS A 546 8.88 -23.45 -18.93
N PRO A 547 9.37 -22.75 -19.97
CA PRO A 547 9.18 -23.20 -21.35
C PRO A 547 9.95 -24.50 -21.60
N LYS A 548 9.24 -25.53 -22.05
CA LYS A 548 9.78 -26.87 -22.31
C LYS A 548 10.94 -26.81 -23.29
N GLY A 549 12.09 -27.33 -22.88
CA GLY A 549 13.31 -27.39 -23.70
C GLY A 549 13.99 -26.04 -23.97
N LYS A 550 13.61 -24.96 -23.28
CA LYS A 550 14.20 -23.62 -23.45
C LYS A 550 14.88 -23.08 -22.19
N VAL A 551 15.03 -23.90 -21.16
CA VAL A 551 15.85 -23.61 -19.96
C VAL A 551 17.14 -24.40 -20.08
N SER A 552 18.26 -23.86 -19.57
CA SER A 552 19.52 -24.61 -19.61
C SER A 552 19.41 -25.92 -18.81
N PRO A 553 20.09 -27.01 -19.23
CA PRO A 553 19.99 -28.31 -18.57
C PRO A 553 20.27 -28.24 -17.07
N ILE A 554 21.30 -27.49 -16.65
CA ILE A 554 21.66 -27.32 -15.25
C ILE A 554 20.56 -26.61 -14.44
N GLN A 555 19.96 -25.54 -14.99
CA GLN A 555 18.90 -24.79 -14.32
C GLN A 555 17.61 -25.61 -14.25
N GLU A 556 17.26 -26.34 -15.30
CA GLU A 556 16.13 -27.27 -15.29
C GLU A 556 16.36 -28.39 -14.26
N ALA A 557 17.57 -28.95 -14.19
CA ALA A 557 17.93 -29.97 -13.22
C ALA A 557 17.84 -29.45 -11.77
N GLN A 558 18.30 -28.22 -11.50
CA GLN A 558 18.11 -27.58 -10.18
C GLN A 558 16.63 -27.50 -9.79
N MET A 559 15.73 -27.28 -10.74
CA MET A 559 14.29 -27.19 -10.44
C MET A 559 13.65 -28.58 -10.29
N THR A 560 13.92 -29.48 -11.24
CA THR A 560 13.16 -30.72 -11.44
C THR A 560 13.65 -31.88 -10.58
N THR A 561 14.86 -31.82 -10.03
CA THR A 561 15.41 -32.87 -9.13
C THR A 561 15.01 -32.66 -7.66
N VAL A 562 14.27 -31.59 -7.36
CA VAL A 562 13.68 -31.34 -6.04
C VAL A 562 12.37 -32.13 -5.92
N LEU A 563 12.43 -33.28 -5.23
CA LEU A 563 11.32 -34.22 -5.11
C LEU A 563 10.37 -33.95 -3.92
N ASP A 564 10.60 -32.90 -3.13
CA ASP A 564 9.73 -32.48 -2.02
C ASP A 564 8.27 -32.40 -2.46
N ALA A 565 7.35 -33.02 -1.72
CA ALA A 565 5.97 -33.24 -2.18
C ALA A 565 5.20 -31.95 -2.55
N ASN A 566 5.59 -30.81 -1.98
CA ASN A 566 4.96 -29.52 -2.22
C ASN A 566 5.53 -28.74 -3.44
N VAL A 567 6.49 -29.33 -4.17
CA VAL A 567 7.15 -28.71 -5.32
C VAL A 567 6.66 -29.32 -6.63
N HIS A 568 6.15 -28.48 -7.52
CA HIS A 568 5.62 -28.86 -8.82
C HIS A 568 6.26 -28.05 -9.94
N ASN A 569 6.96 -28.74 -10.84
CA ASN A 569 7.50 -28.15 -12.04
C ASN A 569 6.58 -28.44 -13.22
N LEU A 570 6.26 -27.40 -13.98
CA LEU A 570 5.41 -27.48 -15.17
C LEU A 570 6.21 -27.05 -16.40
N ALA A 571 6.54 -28.00 -17.27
CA ALA A 571 7.18 -27.74 -18.56
C ALA A 571 6.11 -27.32 -19.58
N VAL A 572 6.01 -26.02 -19.85
CA VAL A 572 4.98 -25.46 -20.73
C VAL A 572 5.40 -25.60 -22.20
N GLU A 573 4.54 -26.17 -23.04
CA GLU A 573 4.71 -26.27 -24.49
C GLU A 573 4.56 -24.90 -25.18
N GLY A 574 5.49 -23.98 -24.92
CA GLY A 574 5.42 -22.60 -25.39
C GLY A 574 6.71 -21.81 -25.17
N THR A 575 6.57 -20.51 -24.99
CA THR A 575 7.61 -19.53 -24.70
C THR A 575 7.60 -19.15 -23.23
N PHE A 576 8.61 -18.38 -22.80
CA PHE A 576 8.59 -17.78 -21.47
C PHE A 576 7.42 -16.81 -21.31
N ASP A 577 7.07 -16.07 -22.36
CA ASP A 577 5.93 -15.15 -22.38
C ASP A 577 4.61 -15.90 -22.15
N ASP A 578 4.42 -17.05 -22.80
CA ASP A 578 3.26 -17.92 -22.56
C ASP A 578 3.17 -18.36 -21.08
N CYS A 579 4.31 -18.70 -20.47
CA CYS A 579 4.35 -19.02 -19.04
C CYS A 579 3.91 -17.81 -18.19
N GLN A 580 4.39 -16.61 -18.52
CA GLN A 580 4.01 -15.39 -17.79
C GLN A 580 2.53 -15.06 -17.96
N ASP A 581 1.97 -15.24 -19.14
CA ASP A 581 0.56 -14.97 -19.41
C ASP A 581 -0.37 -15.98 -18.72
N ILE A 582 0.04 -17.25 -18.64
CA ILE A 582 -0.66 -18.25 -17.82
C ILE A 582 -0.67 -17.82 -16.35
N VAL A 583 0.48 -17.42 -15.79
CA VAL A 583 0.55 -16.92 -14.40
C VAL A 583 -0.43 -15.76 -14.21
N LYS A 584 -0.40 -14.74 -15.09
CA LYS A 584 -1.31 -13.58 -15.00
C LYS A 584 -2.78 -13.99 -15.07
N ALA A 585 -3.13 -14.92 -15.95
CA ALA A 585 -4.50 -15.41 -16.09
C ALA A 585 -4.97 -16.15 -14.83
N LEU A 586 -4.11 -16.99 -14.22
CA LEU A 586 -4.40 -17.64 -12.93
C LEU A 586 -4.64 -16.62 -11.82
N PHE A 587 -3.84 -15.54 -11.76
CA PHE A 587 -4.04 -14.45 -10.80
C PHE A 587 -5.29 -13.61 -11.05
N ALA A 588 -5.79 -13.56 -12.29
CA ALA A 588 -7.02 -12.85 -12.63
C ALA A 588 -8.28 -13.69 -12.34
N ASP A 589 -8.15 -14.99 -12.10
CA ASP A 589 -9.25 -15.92 -11.90
C ASP A 589 -9.80 -15.85 -10.45
N PRO A 590 -11.07 -15.44 -10.24
CA PRO A 590 -11.64 -15.28 -8.90
C PRO A 590 -11.75 -16.60 -8.11
N ASP A 591 -11.99 -17.72 -8.80
CA ASP A 591 -12.15 -19.05 -8.20
C ASP A 591 -10.81 -19.57 -7.65
N MET A 592 -9.72 -19.38 -8.39
CA MET A 592 -8.37 -19.68 -7.91
C MET A 592 -7.95 -18.80 -6.72
N ASN A 593 -8.20 -17.50 -6.78
CA ASN A 593 -7.84 -16.57 -5.70
C ASN A 593 -8.61 -16.85 -4.40
N SER A 594 -9.88 -17.22 -4.50
CA SER A 594 -10.72 -17.53 -3.34
C SER A 594 -10.44 -18.91 -2.73
N THR A 595 -10.15 -19.91 -3.57
CA THR A 595 -10.02 -21.31 -3.12
C THR A 595 -8.59 -21.67 -2.71
N HIS A 596 -7.58 -21.16 -3.42
CA HIS A 596 -6.18 -21.62 -3.28
C HIS A 596 -5.22 -20.55 -2.75
N LYS A 597 -5.70 -19.34 -2.44
CA LYS A 597 -4.92 -18.18 -1.98
C LYS A 597 -3.60 -18.04 -2.76
N LEU A 598 -3.72 -17.70 -4.04
CA LEU A 598 -2.55 -17.60 -4.91
C LEU A 598 -1.58 -16.51 -4.43
N ALA A 599 -0.30 -16.85 -4.37
CA ALA A 599 0.78 -15.90 -4.15
C ALA A 599 1.84 -16.02 -5.25
N ALA A 600 2.40 -14.90 -5.65
CA ALA A 600 3.37 -14.87 -6.74
C ALA A 600 4.80 -14.91 -6.17
N VAL A 601 5.73 -15.64 -6.81
CA VAL A 601 7.17 -15.56 -6.47
C VAL A 601 7.81 -14.32 -7.10
N ASN A 602 7.21 -13.16 -6.88
CA ASN A 602 7.59 -11.97 -7.62
C ASN A 602 8.74 -11.23 -6.91
N SER A 603 9.55 -10.51 -7.69
CA SER A 603 10.62 -9.60 -7.23
C SER A 603 10.13 -8.42 -6.40
N ILE A 604 8.83 -8.32 -6.19
CA ILE A 604 8.17 -7.17 -5.59
C ILE A 604 7.86 -7.34 -4.10
N ASN A 605 7.96 -8.54 -3.53
CA ASN A 605 7.67 -8.72 -2.10
C ASN A 605 8.65 -7.90 -1.24
N TRP A 606 8.14 -7.13 -0.26
CA TRP A 606 8.96 -6.25 0.57
C TRP A 606 10.06 -6.99 1.34
N ALA A 607 9.79 -8.20 1.84
CA ALA A 607 10.79 -8.98 2.58
C ALA A 607 12.00 -9.37 1.71
N ARG A 608 11.86 -9.41 0.38
CA ARG A 608 13.00 -9.62 -0.51
C ARG A 608 13.95 -8.41 -0.49
N ILE A 609 13.40 -7.21 -0.63
CA ILE A 609 14.19 -5.97 -0.57
C ILE A 609 14.85 -5.83 0.79
N LEU A 610 14.09 -6.07 1.88
CA LEU A 610 14.61 -6.04 3.25
C LEU A 610 15.82 -6.98 3.44
N ALA A 611 15.70 -8.23 2.98
CA ALA A 611 16.79 -9.20 3.12
C ALA A 611 18.06 -8.78 2.37
N GLN A 612 17.88 -8.14 1.21
CA GLN A 612 18.97 -7.69 0.36
C GLN A 612 19.74 -6.49 0.94
N ILE A 613 19.13 -5.68 1.84
CA ILE A 613 19.82 -4.54 2.49
C ILE A 613 21.06 -5.03 3.26
N THR A 614 21.02 -6.24 3.83
CA THR A 614 22.10 -6.78 4.69
C THR A 614 23.45 -6.82 3.99
N TYR A 615 23.53 -7.30 2.74
CA TYR A 615 24.83 -7.46 2.08
C TYR A 615 25.46 -6.13 1.66
N TYR A 616 24.69 -5.04 1.53
CA TYR A 616 25.24 -3.71 1.32
C TYR A 616 26.00 -3.21 2.55
N PHE A 617 25.41 -3.34 3.74
CA PHE A 617 26.11 -3.04 5.00
C PHE A 617 27.28 -3.99 5.24
N TYR A 618 27.10 -5.29 4.97
CA TYR A 618 28.15 -6.29 5.17
C TYR A 618 29.36 -6.04 4.26
N ALA A 619 29.13 -5.70 2.99
CA ALA A 619 30.18 -5.37 2.03
C ALA A 619 30.94 -4.09 2.44
N TYR A 620 30.22 -3.07 2.91
CA TYR A 620 30.84 -1.86 3.45
C TYR A 620 31.75 -2.16 4.64
N PHE A 621 31.27 -2.92 5.63
CA PHE A 621 32.10 -3.26 6.78
C PHE A 621 33.25 -4.21 6.44
N SER A 622 33.06 -5.09 5.46
CA SER A 622 34.16 -5.89 4.90
C SER A 622 35.24 -5.01 4.28
N LEU A 623 34.85 -3.94 3.57
CA LEU A 623 35.78 -2.96 3.03
C LEU A 623 36.49 -2.19 4.15
N VAL A 624 35.77 -1.71 5.16
CA VAL A 624 36.34 -1.02 6.36
C VAL A 624 37.38 -1.89 7.05
N ARG A 625 37.08 -3.19 7.27
CA ARG A 625 38.03 -4.13 7.88
C ARG A 625 39.25 -4.37 6.99
N LYS A 626 39.05 -4.47 5.67
CA LYS A 626 40.12 -4.72 4.70
C LYS A 626 41.08 -3.53 4.55
N THR A 627 40.56 -2.32 4.46
CA THR A 627 41.37 -1.11 4.25
C THR A 627 41.90 -0.52 5.54
N GLY A 628 41.30 -0.86 6.69
CA GLY A 628 41.57 -0.22 7.98
C GLY A 628 41.08 1.22 8.07
N GLN A 629 40.45 1.75 7.01
CA GLN A 629 39.90 3.11 6.98
C GLN A 629 38.53 3.12 7.65
N PRO A 630 38.23 4.08 8.53
CA PRO A 630 36.94 4.13 9.22
C PRO A 630 35.77 4.45 8.26
N ASN A 631 36.01 5.29 7.24
CA ASN A 631 35.00 5.73 6.27
C ASN A 631 35.61 5.75 4.85
N PRO A 632 35.90 4.59 4.23
CA PRO A 632 36.38 4.56 2.85
C PRO A 632 35.32 5.15 1.92
N THR A 633 35.71 5.88 0.88
CA THR A 633 34.78 6.31 -0.17
C THR A 633 34.56 5.15 -1.13
N PHE A 634 33.30 4.81 -1.42
CA PHE A 634 32.98 3.68 -2.27
C PHE A 634 31.71 3.89 -3.09
N ARG A 635 31.58 3.10 -4.16
CA ARG A 635 30.41 2.97 -5.02
C ARG A 635 30.00 1.51 -5.13
N PHE A 636 28.69 1.28 -5.22
CA PHE A 636 28.16 -0.04 -5.60
C PHE A 636 27.81 -0.06 -7.08
N ILE A 637 28.10 -1.17 -7.74
CA ILE A 637 27.77 -1.40 -9.15
C ILE A 637 26.95 -2.66 -9.23
N VAL A 638 25.74 -2.54 -9.78
CA VAL A 638 24.72 -3.58 -9.68
C VAL A 638 24.23 -3.96 -11.07
N PRO A 639 24.51 -5.18 -11.55
CA PRO A 639 23.84 -5.75 -12.72
C PRO A 639 22.33 -5.78 -12.47
N THR A 640 21.57 -4.94 -13.18
CA THR A 640 20.19 -4.61 -12.81
C THR A 640 19.21 -4.99 -13.92
N GLY A 641 18.27 -5.89 -13.59
CA GLY A 641 17.03 -6.12 -14.33
C GLY A 641 15.86 -5.41 -13.63
N ASN A 642 15.11 -6.13 -12.79
CA ASN A 642 13.89 -5.68 -12.10
C ASN A 642 14.07 -4.68 -10.93
N PHE A 643 15.23 -4.01 -10.82
CA PHE A 643 15.55 -2.96 -9.84
C PHE A 643 15.57 -3.35 -8.35
N GLY A 644 15.16 -4.57 -7.96
CA GLY A 644 15.01 -4.95 -6.54
C GLY A 644 16.32 -4.93 -5.75
N ASP A 645 17.41 -5.42 -6.35
CA ASP A 645 18.75 -5.44 -5.76
C ASP A 645 19.26 -4.02 -5.47
N ILE A 646 19.38 -3.19 -6.51
CA ILE A 646 19.85 -1.81 -6.34
C ILE A 646 18.88 -0.94 -5.52
N MET A 647 17.58 -1.28 -5.47
CA MET A 647 16.63 -0.64 -4.57
C MET A 647 16.97 -0.91 -3.10
N ALA A 648 17.43 -2.12 -2.75
CA ALA A 648 17.92 -2.41 -1.41
C ALA A 648 19.18 -1.58 -1.09
N GLY A 649 20.06 -1.39 -2.07
CA GLY A 649 21.20 -0.46 -1.96
C GLY A 649 20.76 0.98 -1.69
N TYR A 650 19.69 1.43 -2.34
CA TYR A 650 19.10 2.74 -2.09
C TYR A 650 18.51 2.86 -0.68
N PHE A 651 17.80 1.83 -0.19
CA PHE A 651 17.34 1.82 1.20
C PHE A 651 18.54 1.89 2.17
N ALA A 652 19.61 1.12 1.95
CA ALA A 652 20.81 1.19 2.77
C ALA A 652 21.41 2.61 2.80
N THR A 653 21.57 3.25 1.63
CA THR A 653 22.05 4.64 1.53
C THR A 653 21.15 5.61 2.26
N ARG A 654 19.83 5.48 2.11
CA ARG A 654 18.83 6.35 2.76
C ARG A 654 18.71 6.13 4.27
N MET A 655 19.04 4.94 4.77
CA MET A 655 19.16 4.64 6.20
C MET A 655 20.38 5.35 6.82
N GLY A 656 21.43 5.56 6.04
CA GLY A 656 22.64 6.29 6.46
C GLY A 656 23.97 5.66 6.01
N LEU A 657 23.95 4.60 5.18
CA LEU A 657 25.16 4.03 4.61
C LEU A 657 25.83 5.05 3.64
N PRO A 658 27.11 5.40 3.81
CA PRO A 658 27.73 6.53 3.10
C PRO A 658 28.24 6.15 1.71
N ALA A 659 27.40 5.54 0.87
CA ALA A 659 27.75 5.23 -0.52
C ALA A 659 27.77 6.52 -1.38
N ASP A 660 28.82 6.73 -2.17
CA ASP A 660 28.92 7.89 -3.06
C ASP A 660 27.88 7.82 -4.19
N LYS A 661 27.82 6.68 -4.89
CA LYS A 661 26.84 6.39 -5.96
C LYS A 661 26.46 4.92 -5.99
N LEU A 662 25.24 4.67 -6.46
CA LEU A 662 24.72 3.37 -6.89
C LEU A 662 24.69 3.34 -8.42
N ILE A 663 25.50 2.51 -9.06
CA ILE A 663 25.61 2.43 -10.51
C ILE A 663 24.76 1.27 -11.04
N ILE A 664 23.79 1.61 -11.88
CA ILE A 664 22.92 0.66 -12.57
C ILE A 664 23.66 0.16 -13.81
N ALA A 665 24.02 -1.12 -13.83
CA ALA A 665 24.61 -1.75 -15.01
C ALA A 665 23.53 -2.58 -15.73
N THR A 666 23.10 -2.12 -16.90
CA THR A 666 22.12 -2.80 -17.75
C THR A 666 22.81 -3.55 -18.88
N ASN A 667 22.17 -4.61 -19.38
CA ASN A 667 22.53 -5.20 -20.66
C ASN A 667 21.94 -4.35 -21.80
N GLU A 668 21.70 -4.95 -22.96
CA GLU A 668 21.12 -4.22 -24.10
C GLU A 668 19.64 -3.85 -23.93
N ASN A 669 18.94 -4.45 -22.96
CA ASN A 669 17.61 -4.05 -22.51
C ASN A 669 17.74 -2.89 -21.50
N ASP A 670 17.86 -1.69 -22.04
CA ASP A 670 18.47 -0.55 -21.37
C ASP A 670 17.46 0.53 -20.93
N ILE A 671 16.19 0.17 -20.73
CA ILE A 671 15.12 1.11 -20.35
C ILE A 671 15.50 1.98 -19.14
N LEU A 672 16.21 1.41 -18.16
CA LEU A 672 16.74 2.13 -17.01
C LEU A 672 17.85 3.10 -17.41
N HIS A 673 18.83 2.66 -18.21
CA HIS A 673 19.90 3.54 -18.69
C HIS A 673 19.32 4.75 -19.46
N ARG A 674 18.38 4.51 -20.37
CA ARG A 674 17.69 5.56 -21.13
C ARG A 674 16.96 6.55 -20.20
N PHE A 675 16.27 6.07 -19.16
CA PHE A 675 15.67 6.96 -18.15
C PHE A 675 16.69 7.86 -17.48
N TRP A 676 17.84 7.32 -17.04
CA TRP A 676 18.87 8.15 -16.40
C TRP A 676 19.53 9.14 -17.36
N LYS A 677 19.62 8.82 -18.65
CA LYS A 677 20.15 9.77 -19.64
C LYS A 677 19.14 10.87 -19.98
N THR A 678 17.87 10.52 -20.17
CA THR A 678 16.87 11.38 -20.84
C THR A 678 15.70 11.84 -19.96
N GLY A 679 15.39 11.12 -18.88
CA GLY A 679 14.17 11.31 -18.09
C GLY A 679 12.94 10.58 -18.66
N PHE A 680 13.07 9.82 -19.75
CA PHE A 680 11.99 9.06 -20.35
C PHE A 680 12.12 7.56 -20.01
N TYR A 681 11.01 6.97 -19.55
CA TYR A 681 10.89 5.56 -19.23
C TYR A 681 9.92 4.90 -20.22
N GLU A 682 10.45 4.25 -21.25
CA GLU A 682 9.69 3.82 -22.42
C GLU A 682 10.05 2.39 -22.84
N LYS A 683 9.04 1.56 -23.12
CA LYS A 683 9.22 0.16 -23.53
C LYS A 683 9.96 0.04 -24.86
N MET A 684 9.69 0.97 -25.78
CA MET A 684 10.42 1.15 -27.02
C MET A 684 11.11 2.51 -26.98
N PRO A 685 12.25 2.72 -27.64
CA PRO A 685 12.83 4.06 -27.75
C PRO A 685 11.94 4.93 -28.64
N VAL A 686 11.44 6.07 -28.14
CA VAL A 686 10.43 6.83 -28.89
C VAL A 686 10.98 8.13 -29.51
N HIS A 687 12.00 8.81 -28.98
CA HIS A 687 12.38 10.16 -29.51
C HIS A 687 13.86 10.60 -29.37
N GLY A 688 14.47 11.07 -30.47
CA GLY A 688 15.73 11.82 -30.51
C GLY A 688 17.01 10.99 -30.76
N LYS A 689 18.13 11.65 -31.09
CA LYS A 689 19.44 10.99 -31.32
C LYS A 689 19.96 10.23 -30.10
N GLU A 690 19.56 10.62 -28.88
CA GLU A 690 19.90 9.88 -27.66
C GLU A 690 19.00 8.65 -27.41
N ALA A 691 17.78 8.61 -27.99
CA ALA A 691 16.91 7.44 -27.95
C ALA A 691 17.20 6.45 -29.11
N GLU A 692 17.97 6.85 -30.12
CA GLU A 692 18.60 5.94 -31.09
C GLU A 692 19.72 5.07 -30.46
N GLY A 693 19.92 5.17 -29.15
CA GLY A 693 20.89 4.40 -28.36
C GLY A 693 20.59 2.90 -28.28
N GLY A 694 20.69 2.20 -29.39
CA GLY A 694 21.50 0.97 -29.46
C GLY A 694 22.78 1.35 -30.19
N LEU A 695 23.94 0.79 -29.83
CA LEU A 695 25.12 1.01 -30.67
C LEU A 695 24.78 0.42 -32.05
N VAL A 696 25.03 1.17 -33.14
CA VAL A 696 24.82 0.68 -34.52
C VAL A 696 25.54 -0.66 -34.77
N GLU A 697 26.56 -0.96 -33.98
CA GLU A 697 27.32 -2.21 -33.97
C GLU A 697 26.52 -3.45 -33.53
N ASP A 698 25.34 -3.31 -32.91
CA ASP A 698 24.64 -4.41 -32.25
C ASP A 698 23.79 -5.29 -33.20
N GLY A 699 23.73 -4.95 -34.50
CA GLY A 699 23.47 -5.85 -35.64
C GLY A 699 22.19 -6.69 -35.70
N VAL A 700 21.36 -6.70 -34.65
CA VAL A 700 20.22 -7.60 -34.46
C VAL A 700 19.00 -6.80 -34.04
N LYS A 701 17.90 -6.93 -34.81
CA LYS A 701 16.61 -6.27 -34.53
C LYS A 701 16.01 -6.86 -33.24
N ALA A 702 15.44 -5.99 -32.38
CA ALA A 702 14.62 -6.42 -31.25
C ALA A 702 13.47 -7.35 -31.73
N ALA A 703 13.06 -8.30 -30.89
CA ALA A 703 11.89 -9.13 -31.17
C ALA A 703 10.63 -8.25 -31.30
N GLU A 704 9.57 -8.73 -31.97
CA GLU A 704 8.29 -7.99 -32.11
C GLU A 704 7.68 -7.57 -30.75
N SER A 705 8.08 -8.22 -29.65
CA SER A 705 7.69 -7.92 -28.26
C SER A 705 8.50 -6.81 -27.58
N GLY A 706 9.63 -6.37 -28.15
CA GLY A 706 10.47 -5.28 -27.63
C GLY A 706 11.63 -5.68 -26.70
N VAL A 707 11.73 -6.95 -26.31
CA VAL A 707 12.85 -7.47 -25.51
C VAL A 707 13.91 -8.05 -26.44
N LYS A 708 15.19 -7.78 -26.16
CA LYS A 708 16.33 -8.40 -26.83
C LYS A 708 16.84 -9.56 -25.98
N GLU A 709 16.94 -10.75 -26.56
CA GLU A 709 17.64 -11.86 -25.91
C GLU A 709 19.14 -11.56 -25.85
N THR A 710 19.75 -11.71 -24.67
CA THR A 710 21.18 -11.47 -24.43
C THR A 710 21.84 -12.68 -23.74
N LEU A 711 23.14 -12.61 -23.52
CA LEU A 711 23.87 -13.58 -22.69
C LEU A 711 23.53 -13.50 -21.19
N THR A 712 22.67 -12.54 -20.81
CA THR A 712 22.25 -12.28 -19.43
C THR A 712 20.73 -12.33 -19.28
N PRO A 713 20.10 -13.49 -19.52
CA PRO A 713 18.65 -13.62 -19.63
C PRO A 713 17.88 -13.25 -18.34
N ALA A 714 18.54 -13.20 -17.19
CA ALA A 714 17.90 -12.74 -15.95
C ALA A 714 17.72 -11.20 -15.87
N MET A 715 18.35 -10.46 -16.80
CA MET A 715 18.28 -9.01 -16.94
C MET A 715 17.48 -8.55 -18.18
N ASP A 716 17.08 -9.49 -19.05
CA ASP A 716 16.29 -9.21 -20.26
C ASP A 716 14.84 -8.83 -19.88
N ILE A 717 14.65 -7.54 -19.60
CA ILE A 717 13.38 -6.99 -19.10
C ILE A 717 12.86 -5.86 -19.99
N LEU A 718 11.55 -5.84 -20.21
CA LEU A 718 10.87 -4.72 -20.88
C LEU A 718 10.52 -3.59 -19.92
N VAL A 719 10.14 -3.94 -18.69
CA VAL A 719 9.75 -3.02 -17.62
C VAL A 719 10.36 -3.54 -16.32
N SER A 720 11.06 -2.67 -15.61
CA SER A 720 11.68 -2.95 -14.34
C SER A 720 10.68 -2.78 -13.18
N SER A 721 10.27 -3.89 -12.56
CA SER A 721 9.14 -3.89 -11.61
C SER A 721 9.36 -3.00 -10.38
N ASN A 722 10.55 -3.03 -9.76
CA ASN A 722 10.80 -2.27 -8.52
C ASN A 722 11.16 -0.81 -8.77
N PHE A 723 11.30 -0.38 -10.02
CA PHE A 723 11.58 1.01 -10.36
C PHE A 723 10.44 1.94 -9.89
N GLU A 724 9.21 1.43 -9.85
CA GLU A 724 8.04 2.09 -9.24
C GLU A 724 8.31 2.60 -7.82
N ARG A 725 9.01 1.81 -6.98
CA ARG A 725 9.33 2.22 -5.60
C ARG A 725 10.22 3.46 -5.57
N LEU A 726 11.23 3.49 -6.44
CA LEU A 726 12.10 4.66 -6.55
C LEU A 726 11.33 5.86 -7.07
N LEU A 727 10.48 5.69 -8.10
CA LEU A 727 9.64 6.76 -8.63
C LEU A 727 8.76 7.39 -7.54
N TRP A 728 8.22 6.58 -6.63
CA TRP A 728 7.46 7.08 -5.47
C TRP A 728 8.34 7.97 -4.58
N PHE A 729 9.54 7.52 -4.20
CA PHE A 729 10.44 8.31 -3.36
C PHE A 729 10.92 9.58 -4.05
N LEU A 730 11.15 9.55 -5.36
CA LEU A 730 11.53 10.73 -6.13
C LEU A 730 10.36 11.73 -6.18
N ALA A 731 9.15 11.27 -6.51
CA ALA A 731 7.94 12.09 -6.54
C ALA A 731 7.63 12.71 -5.17
N TYR A 732 7.83 11.94 -4.10
CA TYR A 732 7.69 12.40 -2.72
C TYR A 732 8.73 13.50 -2.41
N ARG A 733 10.01 13.27 -2.73
CA ARG A 733 11.10 14.19 -2.41
C ARG A 733 11.04 15.50 -3.18
N THR A 734 10.57 15.47 -4.43
CA THR A 734 10.46 16.66 -5.28
C THR A 734 9.11 17.37 -5.15
N SER A 735 8.20 16.91 -4.28
CA SER A 735 6.95 17.61 -4.02
C SER A 735 7.20 18.83 -3.12
N THR A 736 6.54 19.94 -3.46
CA THR A 736 6.58 21.20 -2.69
C THR A 736 5.55 21.24 -1.56
N VAL A 737 4.72 20.20 -1.42
CA VAL A 737 3.69 20.13 -0.38
C VAL A 737 4.35 19.94 0.98
N GLU A 738 4.13 20.83 1.95
CA GLU A 738 4.77 20.74 3.28
C GLU A 738 4.22 19.59 4.13
N GLU A 739 2.92 19.32 4.02
CA GLU A 739 2.26 18.27 4.79
C GLU A 739 2.67 16.88 4.28
N THR A 740 3.37 16.10 5.12
CA THR A 740 3.89 14.74 4.85
C THR A 740 2.85 13.84 4.17
N ASN A 741 1.63 13.85 4.68
CA ASN A 741 0.59 12.95 4.22
C ASN A 741 0.07 13.33 2.83
N ARG A 742 -0.27 14.60 2.61
CA ARG A 742 -0.64 15.09 1.29
C ARG A 742 0.48 14.90 0.26
N ARG A 743 1.74 15.07 0.68
CA ARG A 743 2.93 14.78 -0.13
C ARG A 743 3.02 13.31 -0.55
N ARG A 744 2.75 12.36 0.37
CA ARG A 744 2.71 10.92 0.10
C ARG A 744 1.55 10.55 -0.86
N MET A 745 0.38 11.19 -0.72
CA MET A 745 -0.74 11.00 -1.66
C MET A 745 -0.39 11.50 -3.07
N GLU A 746 0.19 12.70 -3.17
CA GLU A 746 0.64 13.25 -4.45
C GLU A 746 1.70 12.35 -5.12
N ALA A 747 2.63 11.80 -4.35
CA ALA A 747 3.60 10.84 -4.85
C ALA A 747 2.93 9.57 -5.41
N GLY A 748 1.94 9.02 -4.69
CA GLY A 748 1.14 7.89 -5.15
C GLY A 748 0.35 8.18 -6.44
N GLU A 749 -0.29 9.35 -6.53
CA GLU A 749 -1.02 9.78 -7.72
C GLU A 749 -0.11 9.98 -8.93
N LYS A 750 1.07 10.59 -8.75
CA LYS A 750 2.08 10.74 -9.82
C LYS A 750 2.54 9.39 -10.36
N VAL A 751 2.90 8.47 -9.46
CA VAL A 751 3.31 7.11 -9.83
C VAL A 751 2.20 6.40 -10.58
N LYS A 752 0.96 6.44 -10.07
CA LYS A 752 -0.19 5.87 -10.75
C LYS A 752 -0.35 6.41 -12.17
N ASN A 753 -0.30 7.73 -12.34
CA ASN A 753 -0.42 8.37 -13.65
C ASN A 753 0.70 7.94 -14.62
N TRP A 754 1.94 7.82 -14.13
CA TRP A 754 3.07 7.33 -14.93
C TRP A 754 2.89 5.87 -15.35
N LEU A 755 2.45 5.00 -14.44
CA LEU A 755 2.21 3.59 -14.75
C LEU A 755 1.02 3.39 -15.69
N ASP A 756 -0.03 4.21 -15.56
CA ASP A 756 -1.16 4.23 -16.48
C ASP A 756 -0.71 4.65 -17.89
N ALA A 757 0.16 5.67 -18.00
CA ALA A 757 0.77 6.07 -19.28
C ALA A 757 1.69 4.98 -19.84
N LEU A 758 2.52 4.32 -19.02
CA LEU A 758 3.34 3.17 -19.45
C LEU A 758 2.50 2.02 -20.01
N LYS A 759 1.32 1.78 -19.42
CA LYS A 759 0.38 0.74 -19.86
C LYS A 759 -0.32 1.12 -21.16
N LYS A 760 -0.79 2.37 -21.27
CA LYS A 760 -1.61 2.85 -22.39
C LYS A 760 -0.79 3.31 -23.58
N ASP A 761 0.24 4.11 -23.33
CA ASP A 761 1.00 4.87 -24.33
C ASP A 761 2.40 4.27 -24.56
N GLY A 762 2.81 3.29 -23.76
CA GLY A 762 4.08 2.56 -23.91
C GLY A 762 5.28 3.22 -23.21
N GLY A 763 5.09 4.37 -22.57
CA GLY A 763 6.12 5.07 -21.79
C GLY A 763 5.63 6.37 -21.15
N PHE A 764 6.50 7.02 -20.38
CA PHE A 764 6.27 8.35 -19.82
C PHE A 764 7.59 9.12 -19.64
N GLY A 765 7.50 10.45 -19.60
CA GLY A 765 8.60 11.34 -19.23
C GLY A 765 8.43 11.93 -17.84
N VAL A 766 9.54 12.16 -17.13
CA VAL A 766 9.57 12.93 -15.88
C VAL A 766 10.19 14.32 -16.10
N ASN A 767 9.90 15.26 -15.20
CA ASN A 767 10.50 16.58 -15.28
C ASN A 767 12.00 16.56 -14.88
N MET A 768 12.70 17.66 -15.15
CA MET A 768 14.13 17.78 -14.85
C MET A 768 14.45 17.69 -13.35
N GLU A 769 13.53 18.07 -12.47
CA GLU A 769 13.73 18.00 -11.02
C GLU A 769 13.76 16.55 -10.52
N ILE A 770 12.84 15.70 -11.00
CA ILE A 770 12.81 14.27 -10.70
C ILE A 770 14.05 13.59 -11.27
N LEU A 771 14.45 13.92 -12.50
CA LEU A 771 15.65 13.36 -13.12
C LEU A 771 16.92 13.79 -12.37
N ALA A 772 17.02 15.07 -11.97
CA ALA A 772 18.13 15.55 -11.15
C ALA A 772 18.18 14.86 -9.80
N ALA A 773 17.01 14.63 -9.18
CA ALA A 773 16.91 13.88 -7.94
C ALA A 773 17.38 12.43 -8.07
N ALA A 774 17.05 11.76 -9.18
CA ALA A 774 17.54 10.42 -9.48
C ALA A 774 19.06 10.40 -9.67
N LYS A 775 19.62 11.40 -10.37
CA LYS A 775 21.06 11.52 -10.63
C LYS A 775 21.89 11.83 -9.39
N GLU A 776 21.27 12.24 -8.27
CA GLU A 776 21.98 12.52 -7.03
C GLU A 776 22.59 11.26 -6.40
N ASN A 777 21.86 10.15 -6.37
CA ASN A 777 22.34 8.90 -5.76
C ASN A 777 22.75 7.84 -6.78
N PHE A 778 22.35 8.00 -8.05
CA PHE A 778 22.53 6.97 -9.06
C PHE A 778 23.28 7.47 -10.29
N ASP A 779 23.95 6.52 -10.96
CA ASP A 779 24.40 6.64 -12.34
C ASP A 779 24.02 5.35 -13.09
N SER A 780 24.24 5.30 -14.41
CA SER A 780 23.92 4.11 -15.19
C SER A 780 24.84 3.90 -16.39
N GLU A 781 25.04 2.62 -16.71
CA GLU A 781 25.82 2.12 -17.82
C GLU A 781 25.05 1.03 -18.58
N ARG A 782 25.23 0.98 -19.90
CA ARG A 782 24.73 -0.06 -20.80
C ARG A 782 25.89 -0.90 -21.31
N VAL A 783 25.77 -2.21 -21.30
CA VAL A 783 26.82 -3.15 -21.73
C VAL A 783 26.26 -4.14 -22.75
N SER A 784 26.91 -4.29 -23.90
CA SER A 784 26.50 -5.26 -24.93
C SER A 784 27.13 -6.64 -24.73
N ASP A 785 26.56 -7.68 -25.36
CA ASP A 785 27.09 -9.06 -25.26
C ASP A 785 28.56 -9.18 -25.68
N LYS A 786 28.98 -8.43 -26.70
CA LYS A 786 30.39 -8.37 -27.12
C LYS A 786 31.29 -7.86 -25.99
N GLN A 787 30.85 -6.82 -25.29
CA GLN A 787 31.59 -6.25 -24.16
C GLN A 787 31.55 -7.17 -22.94
N THR A 788 30.43 -7.86 -22.72
CA THR A 788 30.29 -8.90 -21.68
C THR A 788 31.30 -10.02 -21.89
N ILE A 789 31.36 -10.61 -23.10
CA ILE A 789 32.34 -11.66 -23.44
C ILE A 789 33.78 -11.16 -23.32
N GLN A 790 34.06 -9.94 -23.80
CA GLN A 790 35.39 -9.35 -23.68
C GLN A 790 35.80 -9.19 -22.22
N THR A 791 34.88 -8.75 -21.36
CA THR A 791 35.18 -8.58 -19.93
C THR A 791 35.42 -9.91 -19.22
N ILE A 792 34.71 -10.98 -19.57
CA ILE A 792 35.00 -12.32 -19.05
C ILE A 792 36.43 -12.73 -19.44
N LYS A 793 36.82 -12.51 -20.71
CA LYS A 793 38.18 -12.78 -21.21
C LYS A 793 39.23 -11.96 -20.49
N ASP A 794 39.01 -10.65 -20.34
CA ASP A 794 39.99 -9.72 -19.77
C ASP A 794 40.24 -10.01 -18.28
N ILE A 795 39.18 -10.29 -17.53
CA ILE A 795 39.29 -10.62 -16.10
C ILE A 795 39.93 -11.99 -15.89
N TYR A 796 39.61 -12.97 -16.74
CA TYR A 796 40.30 -14.26 -16.72
C TYR A 796 41.76 -14.16 -17.16
N GLY A 797 42.10 -13.24 -18.07
CA GLY A 797 43.49 -12.99 -18.48
C GLY A 797 44.34 -12.29 -17.41
N ALA A 798 43.72 -11.60 -16.46
CA ALA A 798 44.41 -10.93 -15.36
C ALA A 798 44.67 -11.90 -14.19
N SER A 799 45.87 -11.85 -13.62
CA SER A 799 46.18 -12.60 -12.40
C SER A 799 45.57 -11.90 -11.18
N LEU A 800 44.94 -12.68 -10.30
CA LEU A 800 44.43 -12.19 -9.03
C LEU A 800 45.60 -11.67 -8.16
N PRO A 801 45.39 -10.59 -7.39
CA PRO A 801 46.39 -10.10 -6.44
C PRO A 801 46.81 -11.17 -5.44
N SER A 802 48.08 -11.16 -5.01
CA SER A 802 48.60 -12.13 -4.03
C SER A 802 47.78 -12.14 -2.73
N SER A 803 47.17 -11.01 -2.35
CA SER A 803 46.25 -10.88 -1.20
C SER A 803 44.92 -11.61 -1.41
N ALA A 804 44.39 -11.67 -2.63
CA ALA A 804 43.19 -12.41 -2.99
C ALA A 804 43.44 -13.93 -2.92
N THR A 805 44.61 -14.40 -3.33
CA THR A 805 45.07 -15.78 -3.11
C THR A 805 45.43 -16.08 -1.65
N ALA A 806 45.91 -15.10 -0.88
CA ALA A 806 46.24 -15.26 0.53
C ALA A 806 45.00 -15.29 1.44
N THR A 807 43.87 -14.73 1.03
CA THR A 807 42.60 -14.83 1.80
C THR A 807 42.10 -16.28 1.86
N VAL A 808 42.45 -17.10 0.85
CA VAL A 808 42.22 -18.55 0.81
C VAL A 808 43.17 -19.31 1.76
N GLN A 809 44.40 -18.83 1.96
CA GLN A 809 45.42 -19.54 2.74
C GLN A 809 45.57 -19.08 4.21
N ALA A 810 45.34 -17.81 4.53
CA ALA A 810 45.62 -17.24 5.86
C ALA A 810 44.58 -17.60 6.94
N ASN A 811 43.35 -17.97 6.55
CA ASN A 811 42.25 -18.33 7.46
C ASN A 811 41.86 -19.82 7.41
N GLY A 812 42.64 -20.67 6.74
CA GLY A 812 42.27 -22.08 6.50
C GLY A 812 40.98 -22.25 5.70
N HIS A 813 40.54 -21.24 4.94
CA HIS A 813 39.31 -21.24 4.17
C HIS A 813 39.54 -21.78 2.76
N ILE A 814 39.15 -23.04 2.55
CA ILE A 814 38.85 -23.56 1.21
C ILE A 814 37.75 -22.66 0.59
N PRO A 815 37.85 -22.27 -0.70
CA PRO A 815 36.78 -21.51 -1.35
C PRO A 815 35.43 -22.20 -1.14
N ALA A 816 34.43 -21.44 -0.69
CA ALA A 816 33.12 -21.99 -0.32
C ALA A 816 32.40 -22.67 -1.49
N THR A 817 32.76 -22.31 -2.72
CA THR A 817 32.38 -22.98 -3.96
C THR A 817 33.60 -23.11 -4.87
N THR A 818 33.70 -24.23 -5.57
CA THR A 818 34.73 -24.45 -6.60
C THR A 818 34.27 -23.86 -7.94
N GLY A 819 35.21 -23.49 -8.79
CA GLY A 819 34.93 -23.12 -10.18
C GLY A 819 34.84 -21.62 -10.49
N THR A 820 35.04 -20.74 -9.50
CA THR A 820 35.19 -19.29 -9.72
C THR A 820 36.63 -18.87 -9.98
N GLN A 821 37.61 -19.71 -9.60
CA GLN A 821 39.03 -19.43 -9.79
C GLN A 821 39.72 -20.61 -10.48
N HIS A 822 40.63 -20.30 -11.41
CA HIS A 822 41.44 -21.29 -12.10
C HIS A 822 42.84 -20.73 -12.37
N ASN A 823 43.89 -21.44 -11.94
CA ASN A 823 45.30 -21.05 -12.11
C ASN A 823 45.65 -19.61 -11.66
N GLY A 824 44.99 -19.10 -10.62
CA GLY A 824 45.22 -17.72 -10.13
C GLY A 824 44.45 -16.65 -10.89
N HIS A 825 43.50 -17.05 -11.75
CA HIS A 825 42.60 -16.17 -12.49
C HIS A 825 41.17 -16.31 -11.99
N TYR A 826 40.35 -15.27 -12.19
CA TYR A 826 38.93 -15.28 -11.81
C TYR A 826 38.03 -15.47 -13.03
N ILE A 827 36.99 -16.28 -12.89
CA ILE A 827 36.01 -16.57 -13.94
C ILE A 827 34.70 -15.86 -13.57
N LEU A 828 34.23 -14.98 -14.44
CA LEU A 828 32.96 -14.27 -14.26
C LEU A 828 31.83 -14.98 -14.98
N ASP A 829 30.64 -14.96 -14.36
CA ASP A 829 29.39 -15.16 -15.10
C ASP A 829 29.08 -13.88 -15.93
N PRO A 830 28.25 -13.97 -16.98
CA PRO A 830 27.96 -12.83 -17.86
C PRO A 830 27.27 -11.66 -17.13
N HIS A 831 26.45 -11.90 -16.10
CA HIS A 831 25.80 -10.82 -15.34
C HIS A 831 26.83 -10.05 -14.53
N SER A 832 27.74 -10.75 -13.83
CA SER A 832 28.86 -10.13 -13.12
C SER A 832 29.79 -9.35 -14.05
N ALA A 833 30.02 -9.86 -15.27
CA ALA A 833 30.83 -9.17 -16.27
C ALA A 833 30.23 -7.83 -16.72
N ILE A 834 28.90 -7.70 -16.79
CA ILE A 834 28.24 -6.41 -17.02
C ILE A 834 28.57 -5.42 -15.89
N GLY A 835 28.46 -5.87 -14.64
CA GLY A 835 28.81 -5.07 -13.46
C GLY A 835 30.26 -4.60 -13.51
N ILE A 836 31.20 -5.51 -13.80
CA ILE A 836 32.63 -5.19 -13.90
C ILE A 836 32.93 -4.22 -15.06
N THR A 837 32.28 -4.39 -16.21
CA THR A 837 32.42 -3.44 -17.33
C THR A 837 32.03 -2.02 -16.88
N ALA A 838 30.89 -1.88 -16.21
CA ALA A 838 30.42 -0.60 -15.67
C ALA A 838 31.35 -0.06 -14.57
N SER A 839 31.91 -0.93 -13.72
CA SER A 839 32.91 -0.54 -12.72
C SER A 839 34.15 0.06 -13.38
N LEU A 840 34.71 -0.60 -14.41
CA LEU A 840 35.92 -0.13 -15.11
C LEU A 840 35.69 1.24 -15.78
N ARG A 841 34.50 1.47 -16.35
CA ARG A 841 34.13 2.79 -16.90
C ARG A 841 34.00 3.84 -15.80
N SER A 842 33.38 3.50 -14.67
CA SER A 842 33.28 4.40 -13.53
C SER A 842 34.65 4.76 -12.95
N ILE A 843 35.55 3.79 -12.82
CA ILE A 843 36.95 3.99 -12.38
C ILE A 843 37.66 4.96 -13.32
N THR A 844 37.53 4.75 -14.64
CA THR A 844 38.11 5.64 -15.65
C THR A 844 37.57 7.06 -15.51
N ALA A 845 36.24 7.23 -15.44
CA ALA A 845 35.62 8.54 -15.27
C ALA A 845 36.03 9.25 -13.97
N CYS A 846 36.15 8.52 -12.86
CA CYS A 846 36.65 9.05 -11.59
C CYS A 846 38.11 9.49 -11.69
N THR A 847 38.96 8.69 -12.33
CA THR A 847 40.38 8.99 -12.51
C THR A 847 40.56 10.24 -13.36
N ASP A 848 39.84 10.35 -14.48
CA ASP A 848 39.87 11.52 -15.36
C ASP A 848 39.38 12.78 -14.65
N SER A 849 38.33 12.66 -13.83
CA SER A 849 37.81 13.78 -13.03
C SER A 849 38.82 14.20 -11.96
N ALA A 850 39.39 13.26 -11.21
CA ALA A 850 40.38 13.52 -10.17
C ALA A 850 41.64 14.21 -10.74
N GLN A 851 42.12 13.78 -11.91
CA GLN A 851 43.23 14.43 -12.61
C GLN A 851 42.91 15.89 -13.01
N LYS A 852 41.65 16.20 -13.34
CA LYS A 852 41.22 17.56 -13.71
C LYS A 852 40.98 18.47 -12.50
N THR A 853 40.47 17.94 -11.40
CA THR A 853 40.02 18.74 -10.23
C THR A 853 40.97 18.66 -9.03
N GLY A 854 42.04 17.87 -9.10
CA GLY A 854 42.97 17.65 -7.99
C GLY A 854 42.37 16.88 -6.80
N GLY A 855 41.33 16.07 -7.05
CA GLY A 855 40.65 15.27 -6.02
C GLY A 855 41.36 13.94 -5.72
N ASP A 856 40.96 13.27 -4.62
CA ASP A 856 41.47 11.95 -4.26
C ASP A 856 40.89 10.86 -5.19
N PRO A 857 41.73 10.10 -5.94
CA PRO A 857 41.28 9.04 -6.83
C PRO A 857 40.89 7.74 -6.11
N ALA A 858 41.08 7.61 -4.80
CA ALA A 858 40.93 6.36 -4.06
C ALA A 858 39.46 5.96 -3.74
N ILE A 859 38.57 6.03 -4.74
CA ILE A 859 37.21 5.50 -4.61
C ILE A 859 37.25 3.99 -4.84
N HIS A 860 36.64 3.23 -3.93
CA HIS A 860 36.46 1.79 -4.06
C HIS A 860 35.20 1.45 -4.87
N HIS A 861 35.30 0.45 -5.76
CA HIS A 861 34.18 -0.01 -6.58
C HIS A 861 33.81 -1.43 -6.19
N ILE A 862 32.65 -1.60 -5.57
CA ILE A 862 32.12 -2.92 -5.18
C ILE A 862 31.07 -3.35 -6.22
N SER A 863 31.47 -4.22 -7.14
CA SER A 863 30.56 -4.83 -8.12
C SER A 863 29.89 -6.07 -7.53
N LEU A 864 28.58 -6.22 -7.73
CA LEU A 864 27.84 -7.39 -7.25
C LEU A 864 27.96 -8.55 -8.24
N ALA A 865 28.41 -9.70 -7.77
CA ALA A 865 28.39 -10.94 -8.54
C ALA A 865 27.12 -11.73 -8.26
N THR A 866 26.19 -11.68 -9.23
CA THR A 866 24.81 -12.11 -9.02
C THR A 866 24.57 -13.59 -9.27
N ALA A 867 25.50 -14.29 -9.94
CA ALA A 867 25.41 -15.72 -10.17
C ALA A 867 26.79 -16.38 -10.26
N HIS A 868 26.82 -17.69 -10.02
CA HIS A 868 28.03 -18.48 -10.26
C HIS A 868 28.23 -18.71 -11.76
N PRO A 869 29.46 -18.69 -12.30
CA PRO A 869 29.72 -18.89 -13.73
C PRO A 869 29.14 -20.18 -14.31
N ALA A 870 29.12 -21.25 -13.49
CA ALA A 870 28.55 -22.55 -13.89
C ALA A 870 27.07 -22.51 -14.28
N LYS A 871 26.31 -21.49 -13.85
CA LYS A 871 24.90 -21.34 -14.23
C LYS A 871 24.70 -20.90 -15.68
N PHE A 872 25.73 -20.35 -16.31
CA PHE A 872 25.68 -19.75 -17.64
C PHE A 872 26.83 -20.27 -18.51
N SER A 873 26.89 -21.59 -18.63
CA SER A 873 27.96 -22.31 -19.33
C SER A 873 28.25 -21.75 -20.72
N HIS A 874 27.20 -21.52 -21.51
CA HIS A 874 27.32 -21.03 -22.88
C HIS A 874 28.13 -19.73 -23.00
N ALA A 875 27.88 -18.74 -22.14
CA ALA A 875 28.59 -17.46 -22.20
C ALA A 875 30.06 -17.60 -21.75
N VAL A 876 30.30 -18.43 -20.72
CA VAL A 876 31.65 -18.70 -20.21
C VAL A 876 32.47 -19.46 -21.25
N GLU A 877 31.90 -20.47 -21.90
CA GLU A 877 32.53 -21.21 -22.99
C GLU A 877 32.79 -20.32 -24.20
N LEU A 878 31.82 -19.49 -24.61
CA LEU A 878 31.99 -18.55 -25.71
C LEU A 878 33.16 -17.59 -25.45
N ALA A 879 33.37 -17.21 -24.18
CA ALA A 879 34.50 -16.38 -23.77
C ALA A 879 35.82 -17.15 -23.69
N LEU A 880 35.85 -18.36 -23.13
CA LEU A 880 37.10 -18.98 -22.67
C LEU A 880 37.50 -20.26 -23.40
N LYS A 881 36.68 -20.80 -24.31
CA LYS A 881 36.97 -22.07 -25.03
C LYS A 881 38.30 -22.09 -25.79
N ASP A 882 38.76 -20.93 -26.25
CA ASP A 882 40.00 -20.79 -27.03
C ASP A 882 41.22 -20.47 -26.14
N VAL A 883 41.04 -20.40 -24.81
CA VAL A 883 42.14 -20.16 -23.86
C VAL A 883 42.80 -21.49 -23.48
N GLU A 884 44.12 -21.57 -23.68
CA GLU A 884 44.88 -22.79 -23.46
C GLU A 884 44.73 -23.29 -22.00
N GLY A 885 44.35 -24.56 -21.85
CA GLY A 885 44.19 -25.20 -20.54
C GLY A 885 42.87 -24.91 -19.82
N PHE A 886 41.98 -24.08 -20.38
CA PHE A 886 40.62 -23.91 -19.87
C PHE A 886 39.71 -25.05 -20.36
N THR A 887 38.89 -25.60 -19.45
CA THR A 887 37.79 -26.52 -19.77
C THR A 887 36.61 -26.22 -18.85
N PHE A 888 35.39 -26.28 -19.35
CA PHE A 888 34.21 -25.85 -18.57
C PHE A 888 33.94 -26.76 -17.36
N GLU A 889 34.37 -28.03 -17.40
CA GLU A 889 34.27 -28.97 -16.27
C GLU A 889 34.97 -28.45 -15.01
N LYS A 890 35.99 -27.59 -15.17
CA LYS A 890 36.70 -26.95 -14.03
C LYS A 890 35.87 -25.84 -13.37
N VAL A 891 34.84 -25.35 -14.05
CA VAL A 891 33.91 -24.33 -13.56
C VAL A 891 32.78 -24.97 -12.75
N LEU A 892 32.48 -26.25 -12.97
CA LEU A 892 31.37 -26.93 -12.30
C LEU A 892 31.63 -27.11 -10.79
N PRO A 893 30.74 -26.60 -9.92
CA PRO A 893 30.73 -26.96 -8.50
C PRO A 893 30.44 -28.45 -8.32
N GLU A 894 30.93 -29.04 -7.23
CA GLU A 894 30.65 -30.45 -6.88
C GLU A 894 29.14 -30.76 -6.89
N GLN A 895 28.30 -29.83 -6.44
CA GLN A 895 26.85 -29.98 -6.38
C GLN A 895 26.17 -30.05 -7.76
N PHE A 896 26.87 -29.65 -8.82
CA PHE A 896 26.38 -29.70 -10.21
C PHE A 896 26.82 -30.99 -10.92
N VAL A 897 27.86 -31.65 -10.43
CA VAL A 897 28.34 -32.92 -10.99
C VAL A 897 27.31 -34.01 -10.72
N GLY A 898 26.78 -34.65 -11.77
CA GLY A 898 25.77 -35.70 -11.63
C GLY A 898 24.34 -35.18 -11.44
N LEU A 899 24.13 -33.86 -11.39
CA LEU A 899 22.81 -33.26 -11.12
C LEU A 899 21.82 -33.50 -12.26
N GLU A 900 22.29 -33.51 -13.50
CA GLU A 900 21.44 -33.69 -14.69
C GLU A 900 20.93 -35.13 -14.85
N GLU A 901 21.63 -36.08 -14.25
CA GLU A 901 21.36 -37.52 -14.23
C GLU A 901 20.45 -37.97 -13.08
N MET A 902 20.18 -37.09 -12.12
CA MET A 902 19.27 -37.38 -11.00
C MET A 902 17.83 -37.59 -11.48
N GLU A 903 17.02 -38.27 -10.65
CA GLU A 903 15.59 -38.40 -10.88
C GLU A 903 14.93 -37.02 -10.97
N LYS A 904 14.15 -36.81 -12.04
CA LYS A 904 13.44 -35.56 -12.31
C LYS A 904 11.93 -35.75 -12.15
N ARG A 905 11.27 -34.79 -11.52
CA ARG A 905 9.81 -34.66 -11.50
C ARG A 905 9.40 -33.34 -12.17
N CYS A 906 8.84 -33.48 -13.37
CA CYS A 906 8.29 -32.38 -14.15
C CYS A 906 7.03 -32.86 -14.89
N LEU A 907 6.00 -32.02 -14.92
CA LEU A 907 4.77 -32.31 -15.65
C LEU A 907 4.73 -31.49 -16.94
N ASP A 908 4.42 -32.15 -18.03
CA ASP A 908 4.13 -31.45 -19.28
C ASP A 908 2.82 -30.68 -19.16
N ALA A 909 2.86 -29.41 -19.54
CA ALA A 909 1.71 -28.51 -19.52
C ALA A 909 1.52 -27.87 -20.91
N PRO A 910 0.30 -27.88 -21.47
CA PRO A 910 0.03 -27.12 -22.69
C PRO A 910 0.07 -25.61 -22.38
N ALA A 911 0.35 -24.79 -23.40
CA ALA A 911 0.25 -23.33 -23.32
C ALA A 911 -1.23 -22.85 -23.24
N SER A 912 -1.95 -23.24 -22.18
CA SER A 912 -3.34 -22.87 -21.88
C SER A 912 -3.52 -22.76 -20.38
N TRP A 913 -3.95 -21.58 -19.93
CA TRP A 913 -4.09 -21.28 -18.52
C TRP A 913 -5.23 -22.09 -17.87
N GLU A 914 -6.28 -22.43 -18.61
CA GLU A 914 -7.39 -23.26 -18.12
C GLU A 914 -6.94 -24.69 -17.80
N LYS A 915 -6.07 -25.24 -18.65
CA LYS A 915 -5.51 -26.58 -18.44
C LYS A 915 -4.52 -26.58 -17.27
N VAL A 916 -3.66 -25.56 -17.19
CA VAL A 916 -2.76 -25.39 -16.03
C VAL A 916 -3.55 -25.19 -14.74
N LYS A 917 -4.65 -24.43 -14.76
CA LYS A 917 -5.58 -24.28 -13.64
C LYS A 917 -6.05 -25.65 -13.14
N GLY A 918 -6.48 -26.54 -14.05
CA GLY A 918 -6.87 -27.90 -13.71
C GLY A 918 -5.77 -28.68 -13.00
N ILE A 919 -4.54 -28.63 -13.53
CA ILE A 919 -3.36 -29.30 -12.94
C ILE A 919 -3.08 -28.78 -11.52
N VAL A 920 -3.03 -27.46 -11.34
CA VAL A 920 -2.77 -26.84 -10.03
C VAL A 920 -3.83 -27.26 -9.00
N ARG A 921 -5.12 -27.20 -9.37
CA ARG A 921 -6.23 -27.60 -8.48
C ARG A 921 -6.11 -29.05 -8.04
N GLU A 922 -5.92 -29.96 -9.00
CA GLU A 922 -5.83 -31.39 -8.72
C GLU A 922 -4.67 -31.72 -7.76
N LEU A 923 -3.50 -31.12 -8.00
CA LEU A 923 -2.31 -31.40 -7.20
C LEU A 923 -2.41 -30.83 -5.78
N VAL A 924 -2.92 -29.60 -5.63
CA VAL A 924 -3.14 -29.00 -4.30
C VAL A 924 -4.19 -29.81 -3.52
N GLU A 925 -5.31 -30.19 -4.15
CA GLU A 925 -6.32 -31.03 -3.50
C GLU A 925 -5.75 -32.39 -3.08
N LYS A 926 -4.91 -33.01 -3.91
CA LYS A 926 -4.25 -34.28 -3.59
C LYS A 926 -3.28 -34.14 -2.41
N GLU A 927 -2.48 -33.07 -2.35
CA GLU A 927 -1.61 -32.78 -1.21
C GLU A 927 -2.41 -32.60 0.09
N VAL A 928 -3.48 -31.81 0.03
CA VAL A 928 -4.33 -31.53 1.18
C VAL A 928 -4.99 -32.82 1.67
N ARG A 929 -5.52 -33.66 0.76
CA ARG A 929 -6.08 -34.99 1.13
C ARG A 929 -5.03 -35.93 1.69
N ALA A 930 -3.81 -35.96 1.15
CA ALA A 930 -2.73 -36.81 1.66
C ALA A 930 -2.31 -36.45 3.09
N LYS A 931 -2.57 -35.20 3.54
CA LYS A 931 -2.37 -34.78 4.94
C LYS A 931 -3.55 -35.11 5.86
N MET A 932 -4.68 -35.59 5.31
CA MET A 932 -5.88 -35.97 6.07
C MET A 932 -5.91 -37.45 6.47
N GLY A 933 -5.07 -38.29 5.87
CA GLY A 933 -4.89 -39.71 6.22
C GLY A 933 -3.52 -39.95 6.82
#